data_AF-A0A1W0X7G2-F1
#
_entry.id   AF-A0A1W0X7G2-F1
#
_cell.length_a   1.000
_cell.length_b   1.000
_cell.length_c   1.000
_cell.angle_alpha   90.00
_cell.angle_beta   90.00
_cell.angle_gamma   90.00
#
_symmetry.space_group_name_H-M   'P 1'
#
loop_
_entity.id
_entity.type
_entity.pdbx_description
1 polymer ?
#
loop_
_entity_poly.entity_id
_entity_poly.type
_entity_poly.pdbx_seq_one_letter_code
_entity_poly.pdbx_strand_id
1 'polypeptide(L)'
;MRLSRHFFTKWLIVSLCLLAPASCAISRQQKRQLKEKVKSMFLHGYQSYMTHAYPADELMPLSCKGRWRSHGSGRGDIDDAMGNFSLTLVDTLDTLVLLDETEEFERVVKLVIASVRFEQDIVVSVFETNIRMVGGLLAAHVLAKELQRRRGEMMWYRSELLDLAQDLGYVLLKAFDSATGMPYPRINLKYGLDGLDHQKHTCAACAGTMLLEFAALSRLTGDPIFEEKSRLAMDYLWHKRHSSSSLMGHIIDVDSGDWIRRESGIGAGLDSYYEYVLKTYILLGDETYLHRFHRHYQGLLKYVMVNSRMQDVHMHQPQSTSKPYLDALTAFFPGLQVLYGDVELAKDSFRTLHKVVQRYNFLPEAFTPEPELRMYWAESYLRPEFIESTYFLYSATKDPFYLEVGENLVESLEIYSRVKCGYAALKDTNAGTHDDRMDSFFLSETLKYLYLLFSEPEELLVDLHDYIFTTEAHLLPVQLARQNVTFFPRQHLEVHTHSEEPSLSCPSSHLVVNFSSIWDEFIDISPLDSRDASAVPQCRHRPEMSQTAQQQRLQQRSVLASEINWENPEHVILLAEMGITVVKRDGTILISQDAAKAKHMGLAAEGMLFLQEIAQTFRQPSARELFFPPAAVRITSEQTGLDRILKAAPAQFGKQLGKDLTTLKGKLAYADPPSACTADGLTNIRGNIAVVSRGSCMFVEKARNVEGAGAVAMIVVDNKEGTSFQADVSAFAMSGDPGSNNTAVTIPALFLYDVEGKVLLDAFNRCDDLVVTMGPGQ
;
A
#
# COMPACT_ATOMS: atom_id res chain seq x y z
N MET A 1 49.24 38.25 38.04
CA MET A 1 48.88 39.41 37.19
C MET A 1 49.68 39.31 35.89
N ARG A 2 49.06 38.81 34.82
CA ARG A 2 49.69 38.61 33.51
C ARG A 2 48.81 39.24 32.44
N LEU A 3 49.40 40.19 31.70
CA LEU A 3 48.84 40.75 30.49
C LEU A 3 48.87 39.74 29.33
N SER A 4 47.94 39.98 28.41
CA SER A 4 47.97 39.65 26.98
C SER A 4 47.23 38.40 26.50
N ARG A 5 46.43 38.64 25.44
CA ARG A 5 45.85 37.76 24.42
C ARG A 5 44.33 37.60 24.47
N HIS A 6 43.59 38.62 24.01
CA HIS A 6 42.19 38.51 23.57
C HIS A 6 41.95 39.40 22.34
N PHE A 7 42.71 39.14 21.26
CA PHE A 7 42.47 39.69 19.93
C PHE A 7 42.93 38.67 18.90
N PHE A 8 42.22 37.55 18.74
CA PHE A 8 42.27 36.65 17.57
C PHE A 8 41.32 35.47 17.83
N THR A 9 40.00 35.69 17.82
CA THR A 9 38.97 34.62 17.87
C THR A 9 37.56 35.15 17.57
N LYS A 10 37.42 35.96 16.50
CA LYS A 10 36.08 36.35 15.98
C LYS A 10 35.93 36.24 14.46
N TRP A 11 36.81 35.49 13.80
CA TRP A 11 36.76 35.23 12.35
C TRP A 11 36.92 33.75 11.99
N LEU A 12 36.41 32.85 12.84
CA LEU A 12 36.45 31.40 12.56
C LEU A 12 35.17 30.65 12.99
N ILE A 13 34.01 31.32 12.99
CA ILE A 13 32.69 30.68 13.24
C ILE A 13 31.69 30.96 12.09
N VAL A 14 32.15 31.49 10.95
CA VAL A 14 31.27 31.75 9.77
C VAL A 14 31.51 30.76 8.61
N SER A 15 32.40 29.77 8.76
CA SER A 15 32.79 28.92 7.61
C SER A 15 32.56 27.41 7.76
N LEU A 16 31.78 26.94 8.74
CA LEU A 16 31.53 25.49 8.92
C LEU A 16 30.03 25.18 9.17
N CYS A 17 29.14 25.78 8.38
CA CYS A 17 27.73 25.37 8.24
C CYS A 17 27.34 25.28 6.76
N LEU A 18 28.27 24.84 5.92
CA LEU A 18 28.00 24.37 4.56
C LEU A 18 28.36 22.89 4.55
N LEU A 19 27.45 22.06 4.02
CA LEU A 19 27.49 20.59 3.92
C LEU A 19 26.70 19.80 4.98
N ALA A 20 25.49 20.25 5.30
CA ALA A 20 24.37 19.31 5.36
C ALA A 20 23.56 19.54 4.08
N PRO A 21 23.29 18.51 3.24
CA PRO A 21 22.29 18.67 2.20
C PRO A 21 20.95 18.78 2.91
N ALA A 22 20.48 20.00 3.09
CA ALA A 22 19.06 20.22 3.24
C ALA A 22 18.44 19.70 1.94
N SER A 23 17.76 18.56 1.99
CA SER A 23 16.73 18.23 1.00
C SER A 23 15.83 19.46 0.91
N CYS A 24 15.98 20.21 -0.18
CA CYS A 24 15.28 21.46 -0.35
C CYS A 24 13.85 21.08 -0.72
N ALA A 25 12.97 20.94 0.28
CA ALA A 25 11.56 20.66 0.04
C ALA A 25 11.02 21.66 -0.99
N ILE A 26 10.44 21.15 -2.08
CA ILE A 26 9.88 21.97 -3.17
C ILE A 26 8.98 23.04 -2.58
N SER A 27 9.33 24.31 -2.83
CA SER A 27 8.56 25.44 -2.33
C SER A 27 7.17 25.49 -2.97
N ARG A 28 6.18 26.08 -2.28
CA ARG A 28 4.84 26.30 -2.87
C ARG A 28 4.88 27.04 -4.21
N GLN A 29 5.83 27.96 -4.36
CA GLN A 29 6.02 28.68 -5.62
C GLN A 29 6.51 27.75 -6.74
N GLN A 30 7.49 26.89 -6.46
CA GLN A 30 7.95 25.88 -7.43
C GLN A 30 6.84 24.87 -7.76
N LYS A 31 6.10 24.38 -6.77
CA LYS A 31 4.93 23.51 -6.98
C LYS A 31 3.92 24.15 -7.93
N ARG A 32 3.59 25.43 -7.72
CA ARG A 32 2.71 26.19 -8.64
C ARG A 32 3.31 26.33 -10.04
N GLN A 33 4.62 26.58 -10.17
CA GLN A 33 5.28 26.64 -11.48
C GLN A 33 5.22 25.32 -12.23
N LEU A 34 5.42 24.19 -11.53
CA LEU A 34 5.30 22.85 -12.09
C LEU A 34 3.85 22.55 -12.51
N LYS A 35 2.86 22.94 -11.69
CA LYS A 35 1.44 22.84 -12.06
C LYS A 35 1.13 23.58 -13.37
N GLU A 36 1.53 24.85 -13.48
CA GLU A 36 1.31 25.64 -14.71
C GLU A 36 2.09 25.06 -15.90
N LYS A 37 3.29 24.52 -15.65
CA LYS A 37 4.07 23.83 -16.66
C LYS A 37 3.31 22.62 -17.19
N VAL A 38 2.79 21.75 -16.34
CA VAL A 38 1.98 20.58 -16.73
C VAL A 38 0.71 21.01 -17.47
N LYS A 39 0.02 22.07 -17.02
CA LYS A 39 -1.11 22.64 -17.77
C LYS A 39 -0.70 23.06 -19.19
N SER A 40 0.46 23.70 -19.36
CA SER A 40 0.98 24.05 -20.69
C SER A 40 1.34 22.83 -21.55
N MET A 41 1.80 21.74 -20.93
CA MET A 41 2.07 20.46 -21.61
C MET A 41 0.77 19.86 -22.13
N PHE A 42 -0.26 19.83 -21.28
CA PHE A 42 -1.60 19.37 -21.63
C PHE A 42 -2.16 20.18 -22.80
N LEU A 43 -2.15 21.50 -22.71
CA LEU A 43 -2.65 22.36 -23.78
C LEU A 43 -1.89 22.16 -25.10
N HIS A 44 -0.57 21.92 -25.06
CA HIS A 44 0.21 21.60 -26.26
C HIS A 44 -0.25 20.30 -26.92
N GLY A 45 -0.39 19.22 -26.15
CA GLY A 45 -0.87 17.93 -26.65
C GLY A 45 -2.31 18.00 -27.16
N TYR A 46 -3.20 18.56 -26.35
CA TYR A 46 -4.62 18.73 -26.64
C TYR A 46 -4.88 19.62 -27.86
N GLN A 47 -4.26 20.80 -27.95
CA GLN A 47 -4.43 21.69 -29.11
C GLN A 47 -3.84 21.06 -30.39
N SER A 48 -2.75 20.31 -30.27
CA SER A 48 -2.19 19.57 -31.40
C SER A 48 -3.17 18.49 -31.90
N TYR A 49 -3.83 17.77 -30.99
CA TYR A 49 -4.90 16.84 -31.34
C TYR A 49 -6.05 17.57 -32.05
N MET A 50 -6.56 18.67 -31.47
CA MET A 50 -7.66 19.44 -32.06
C MET A 50 -7.33 20.01 -33.44
N THR A 51 -6.07 20.35 -33.70
CA THR A 51 -5.63 20.95 -34.97
C THR A 51 -5.33 19.91 -36.05
N HIS A 52 -4.71 18.79 -35.67
CA HIS A 52 -4.10 17.84 -36.61
C HIS A 52 -4.80 16.48 -36.67
N ALA A 53 -5.56 16.11 -35.65
CA ALA A 53 -6.14 14.79 -35.52
C ALA A 53 -7.67 14.78 -35.50
N TYR A 54 -8.32 15.67 -34.74
CA TYR A 54 -9.79 15.72 -34.66
C TYR A 54 -10.43 15.71 -36.07
N PRO A 55 -11.41 14.83 -36.37
CA PRO A 55 -12.15 13.94 -35.46
C PRO A 55 -11.58 12.52 -35.28
N ALA A 56 -10.34 12.26 -35.67
CA ALA A 56 -9.68 10.96 -35.50
C ALA A 56 -9.57 10.57 -34.02
N ASP A 57 -9.34 9.29 -33.76
CA ASP A 57 -9.31 8.77 -32.38
C ASP A 57 -8.05 9.20 -31.63
N GLU A 58 -6.89 9.19 -32.30
CA GLU A 58 -5.60 9.55 -31.70
C GLU A 58 -4.79 10.47 -32.61
N LEU A 59 -3.70 11.03 -32.06
CA LEU A 59 -2.75 11.86 -32.78
C LEU A 59 -1.47 11.09 -33.09
N MET A 60 -0.99 11.25 -34.33
CA MET A 60 0.36 10.88 -34.76
C MET A 60 1.23 12.16 -34.75
N PRO A 61 1.98 12.43 -33.68
CA PRO A 61 2.56 13.74 -33.37
C PRO A 61 3.86 14.05 -34.15
N LEU A 62 4.51 13.06 -34.77
CA LEU A 62 5.64 13.26 -35.68
C LEU A 62 5.16 13.61 -37.08
N SER A 63 4.14 12.92 -37.58
CA SER A 63 3.55 13.20 -38.90
C SER A 63 2.49 14.29 -38.89
N CYS A 64 2.05 14.74 -37.70
CA CYS A 64 1.00 15.73 -37.50
C CYS A 64 -0.31 15.32 -38.20
N LYS A 65 -0.76 14.08 -37.97
CA LYS A 65 -1.95 13.49 -38.59
C LYS A 65 -2.83 12.80 -37.57
N GLY A 66 -4.13 12.73 -37.84
CA GLY A 66 -5.05 11.88 -37.11
C GLY A 66 -4.86 10.40 -37.40
N ARG A 67 -4.96 9.57 -36.36
CA ARG A 67 -5.00 8.11 -36.46
C ARG A 67 -6.44 7.63 -36.42
N TRP A 68 -6.82 6.87 -37.44
CA TRP A 68 -8.11 6.22 -37.57
C TRP A 68 -7.93 4.71 -37.51
N ARG A 69 -8.98 3.99 -37.11
CA ARG A 69 -9.07 2.55 -37.31
C ARG A 69 -9.12 2.28 -38.81
N SER A 70 -7.99 1.83 -39.37
CA SER A 70 -7.87 1.47 -40.79
C SER A 70 -8.03 -0.04 -40.98
N HIS A 71 -8.57 -0.48 -42.12
CA HIS A 71 -8.62 -1.91 -42.51
C HIS A 71 -7.24 -2.51 -42.87
N GLY A 72 -6.13 -1.79 -42.68
CA GLY A 72 -4.76 -2.22 -42.99
C GLY A 72 -4.05 -2.95 -41.83
N SER A 73 -2.73 -3.11 -41.92
CA SER A 73 -1.91 -3.70 -40.85
C SER A 73 -1.89 -2.77 -39.62
N GLY A 74 -2.86 -2.93 -38.72
CA GLY A 74 -2.88 -2.27 -37.42
C GLY A 74 -1.68 -2.65 -36.55
N ARG A 75 -1.48 -1.94 -35.44
CA ARG A 75 -0.46 -2.25 -34.41
C ARG A 75 -0.85 -3.46 -33.54
N GLY A 76 -1.60 -4.42 -34.08
CA GLY A 76 -2.22 -5.49 -33.31
C GLY A 76 -3.34 -4.97 -32.39
N ASP A 77 -3.46 -5.58 -31.22
CA ASP A 77 -4.51 -5.30 -30.22
C ASP A 77 -4.51 -3.86 -29.71
N ILE A 78 -3.39 -3.14 -29.85
CA ILE A 78 -3.23 -1.73 -29.46
C ILE A 78 -4.26 -0.82 -30.15
N ASP A 79 -4.55 -1.08 -31.42
CA ASP A 79 -5.48 -0.25 -32.19
C ASP A 79 -6.95 -0.65 -31.95
N ASP A 80 -7.24 -1.62 -31.07
CA ASP A 80 -8.59 -2.12 -30.82
C ASP A 80 -9.43 -1.19 -29.95
N ALA A 81 -8.81 -0.20 -29.29
CA ALA A 81 -9.53 0.89 -28.62
C ALA A 81 -10.23 1.83 -29.63
N MET A 82 -9.71 1.94 -30.86
CA MET A 82 -10.17 2.90 -31.85
C MET A 82 -11.44 2.44 -32.58
N GLY A 83 -12.55 3.16 -32.37
CA GLY A 83 -13.83 2.94 -33.04
C GLY A 83 -14.26 4.06 -34.01
N ASN A 84 -13.34 4.95 -34.40
CA ASN A 84 -13.55 6.15 -35.20
C ASN A 84 -14.61 7.10 -34.59
N PHE A 85 -14.61 7.25 -33.27
CA PHE A 85 -15.60 7.99 -32.49
C PHE A 85 -14.98 9.17 -31.70
N SER A 86 -13.83 9.67 -32.16
CA SER A 86 -13.08 10.75 -31.51
C SER A 86 -12.64 10.39 -30.09
N LEU A 87 -12.03 9.21 -29.94
CA LEU A 87 -11.62 8.64 -28.66
C LEU A 87 -10.91 9.64 -27.73
N THR A 88 -9.82 10.25 -28.19
CA THR A 88 -9.04 11.21 -27.37
C THR A 88 -9.86 12.42 -26.94
N LEU A 89 -10.82 12.87 -27.76
CA LEU A 89 -11.70 13.98 -27.43
C LEU A 89 -12.57 13.65 -26.20
N VAL A 90 -13.18 12.46 -26.19
CA VAL A 90 -14.07 12.02 -25.12
C VAL A 90 -13.28 11.70 -23.85
N ASP A 91 -12.18 10.96 -23.99
CA ASP A 91 -11.31 10.52 -22.90
C ASP A 91 -10.70 11.72 -22.13
N THR A 92 -10.47 12.85 -22.81
CA THR A 92 -9.83 14.04 -22.20
C THR A 92 -10.82 15.02 -21.54
N LEU A 93 -12.14 14.79 -21.66
CA LEU A 93 -13.16 15.77 -21.23
C LEU A 93 -13.08 16.15 -19.75
N ASP A 94 -12.95 15.17 -18.87
CA ASP A 94 -12.92 15.41 -17.42
C ASP A 94 -11.62 16.12 -16.98
N THR A 95 -10.50 15.86 -17.67
CA THR A 95 -9.24 16.60 -17.48
C THR A 95 -9.42 18.09 -17.74
N LEU A 96 -10.17 18.50 -18.77
CA LEU A 96 -10.42 19.93 -19.04
C LEU A 96 -11.05 20.64 -17.83
N VAL A 97 -12.00 19.98 -17.16
CA VAL A 97 -12.63 20.53 -15.95
C VAL A 97 -11.62 20.62 -14.80
N LEU A 98 -10.81 19.57 -14.58
CA LEU A 98 -9.77 19.58 -13.54
C LEU A 98 -8.73 20.69 -13.74
N LEU A 99 -8.45 21.05 -14.98
CA LEU A 99 -7.51 22.12 -15.34
C LEU A 99 -8.15 23.53 -15.36
N ASP A 100 -9.42 23.65 -14.95
CA ASP A 100 -10.24 24.88 -15.00
C ASP A 100 -10.37 25.47 -16.42
N GLU A 101 -10.45 24.60 -17.44
CA GLU A 101 -10.72 24.94 -18.84
C GLU A 101 -12.22 24.75 -19.16
N THR A 102 -13.11 25.34 -18.34
CA THR A 102 -14.56 25.06 -18.41
C THR A 102 -15.25 25.55 -19.68
N GLU A 103 -14.78 26.68 -20.26
CA GLU A 103 -15.27 27.18 -21.55
C GLU A 103 -14.97 26.20 -22.69
N GLU A 104 -13.74 25.64 -22.68
CA GLU A 104 -13.32 24.65 -23.66
C GLU A 104 -14.05 23.33 -23.46
N PHE A 105 -14.23 22.89 -22.21
CA PHE A 105 -15.07 21.75 -21.87
C PHE A 105 -16.48 21.92 -22.45
N GLU A 106 -17.15 23.06 -22.23
CA GLU A 106 -18.48 23.31 -22.78
C GLU A 106 -18.49 23.24 -24.32
N ARG A 107 -17.48 23.82 -24.98
CA ARG A 107 -17.34 23.77 -26.44
C ARG A 107 -17.20 22.35 -26.94
N VAL A 108 -16.38 21.54 -26.28
CA VAL A 108 -16.11 20.15 -26.66
C VAL A 108 -17.31 19.26 -26.39
N VAL A 109 -18.04 19.46 -25.28
CA VAL A 109 -19.28 18.72 -25.02
C VAL A 109 -20.29 18.93 -26.16
N LYS A 110 -20.46 20.16 -26.65
CA LYS A 110 -21.31 20.44 -27.84
C LYS A 110 -20.79 19.72 -29.08
N LEU A 111 -19.47 19.64 -29.25
CA LEU A 111 -18.84 18.95 -30.37
C LEU A 111 -19.11 17.45 -30.31
N VAL A 112 -18.93 16.83 -29.15
CA VAL A 112 -19.18 15.40 -28.90
C VAL A 112 -20.63 15.03 -29.20
N ILE A 113 -21.59 15.80 -28.66
CA ILE A 113 -23.02 15.60 -28.95
C ILE A 113 -23.29 15.67 -30.45
N ALA A 114 -22.66 16.62 -31.15
CA ALA A 114 -22.87 16.82 -32.57
C ALA A 114 -22.21 15.73 -33.45
N SER A 115 -21.03 15.22 -33.09
CA SER A 115 -20.20 14.41 -34.01
C SER A 115 -20.06 12.93 -33.63
N VAL A 116 -20.12 12.55 -32.35
CA VAL A 116 -19.85 11.17 -31.91
C VAL A 116 -21.02 10.25 -32.26
N ARG A 117 -20.72 9.14 -32.94
CA ARG A 117 -21.70 8.13 -33.37
C ARG A 117 -21.11 6.73 -33.21
N PHE A 118 -21.90 5.80 -32.68
CA PHE A 118 -21.48 4.42 -32.43
C PHE A 118 -21.93 3.44 -33.51
N GLU A 119 -22.82 3.80 -34.43
CA GLU A 119 -23.26 2.87 -35.48
C GLU A 119 -22.23 2.73 -36.63
N GLN A 120 -21.09 2.11 -36.32
CA GLN A 120 -19.97 1.93 -37.26
C GLN A 120 -19.67 0.45 -37.49
N ASP A 121 -19.35 0.08 -38.73
CA ASP A 121 -18.91 -1.27 -39.06
C ASP A 121 -17.43 -1.46 -38.70
N ILE A 122 -17.16 -1.40 -37.39
CA ILE A 122 -15.82 -1.48 -36.82
C ILE A 122 -15.87 -2.40 -35.61
N VAL A 123 -14.92 -3.33 -35.56
CA VAL A 123 -14.69 -4.20 -34.41
C VAL A 123 -13.75 -3.50 -33.43
N VAL A 124 -14.23 -3.34 -32.19
CA VAL A 124 -13.52 -2.71 -31.07
C VAL A 124 -13.35 -3.69 -29.92
N SER A 125 -12.39 -3.38 -29.03
CA SER A 125 -12.24 -4.04 -27.73
C SER A 125 -13.35 -3.56 -26.79
N VAL A 126 -14.04 -4.51 -26.15
CA VAL A 126 -15.11 -4.20 -25.18
C VAL A 126 -14.53 -3.50 -23.94
N PHE A 127 -13.38 -3.99 -23.47
CA PHE A 127 -12.65 -3.44 -22.32
C PHE A 127 -12.21 -2.00 -22.57
N GLU A 128 -11.48 -1.75 -23.67
CA GLU A 128 -10.96 -0.41 -23.98
C GLU A 128 -12.09 0.60 -24.23
N THR A 129 -13.15 0.16 -24.91
CA THR A 129 -14.31 1.01 -25.18
C THR A 129 -15.04 1.37 -23.90
N ASN A 130 -15.15 0.44 -22.93
CA ASN A 130 -15.77 0.72 -21.65
C ASN A 130 -14.98 1.76 -20.85
N ILE A 131 -13.69 1.49 -20.60
CA ILE A 131 -12.90 2.32 -19.69
C ILE A 131 -12.68 3.75 -20.25
N ARG A 132 -12.54 3.91 -21.58
CA ARG A 132 -12.30 5.23 -22.21
C ARG A 132 -13.56 5.97 -22.61
N MET A 133 -14.46 5.31 -23.32
CA MET A 133 -15.63 5.99 -23.89
C MET A 133 -16.78 6.05 -22.91
N VAL A 134 -17.19 4.92 -22.32
CA VAL A 134 -18.26 4.92 -21.31
C VAL A 134 -17.78 5.67 -20.07
N GLY A 135 -16.57 5.38 -19.58
CA GLY A 135 -15.94 6.09 -18.47
C GLY A 135 -15.84 7.61 -18.70
N GLY A 136 -15.29 8.04 -19.84
CA GLY A 136 -15.13 9.45 -20.18
C GLY A 136 -16.46 10.20 -20.32
N LEU A 137 -17.47 9.59 -20.95
CA LEU A 137 -18.81 10.19 -21.08
C LEU A 137 -19.51 10.32 -19.71
N LEU A 138 -19.39 9.31 -18.84
CA LEU A 138 -19.96 9.34 -17.49
C LEU A 138 -19.28 10.39 -16.61
N ALA A 139 -17.96 10.45 -16.60
CA ALA A 139 -17.22 11.46 -15.83
C ALA A 139 -17.55 12.87 -16.32
N ALA A 140 -17.57 13.09 -17.63
CA ALA A 140 -17.96 14.37 -18.22
C ALA A 140 -19.41 14.75 -17.88
N HIS A 141 -20.35 13.79 -17.90
CA HIS A 141 -21.73 14.02 -17.46
C HIS A 141 -21.79 14.50 -16.00
N VAL A 142 -21.13 13.79 -15.08
CA VAL A 142 -21.12 14.12 -13.66
C VAL A 142 -20.53 15.51 -13.43
N LEU A 143 -19.42 15.83 -14.09
CA LEU A 143 -18.76 17.13 -13.95
C LEU A 143 -19.58 18.27 -14.58
N ALA A 144 -20.27 18.03 -15.69
CA ALA A 144 -21.20 19.01 -16.25
C ALA A 144 -22.35 19.33 -15.27
N LYS A 145 -22.90 18.32 -14.58
CA LYS A 145 -23.90 18.52 -13.52
C LYS A 145 -23.31 19.27 -12.32
N GLU A 146 -22.06 19.01 -11.97
CA GLU A 146 -21.41 19.71 -10.88
C GLU A 146 -21.13 21.19 -11.21
N LEU A 147 -20.75 21.51 -12.46
CA LEU A 147 -20.61 22.88 -12.96
C LEU A 147 -21.94 23.64 -12.93
N GLN A 148 -23.05 22.98 -13.32
CA GLN A 148 -24.40 23.55 -13.18
C GLN A 148 -24.70 23.91 -11.73
N ARG A 149 -24.41 23.00 -10.80
CA ARG A 149 -24.73 23.16 -9.38
C ARG A 149 -23.86 24.20 -8.68
N ARG A 150 -22.54 24.19 -8.91
CA ARG A 150 -21.60 25.07 -8.18
C ARG A 150 -21.41 26.43 -8.84
N ARG A 151 -21.44 26.51 -10.17
CA ARG A 151 -21.08 27.72 -10.93
C ARG A 151 -22.23 28.29 -11.76
N GLY A 152 -23.35 27.57 -11.90
CA GLY A 152 -24.43 27.98 -12.80
C GLY A 152 -24.00 28.00 -14.27
N GLU A 153 -22.94 27.25 -14.61
CA GLU A 153 -22.42 27.09 -15.97
C GLU A 153 -23.14 25.93 -16.67
N MET A 154 -23.12 25.91 -18.01
CA MET A 154 -23.72 24.83 -18.80
C MET A 154 -25.21 24.55 -18.50
N MET A 155 -26.00 25.53 -18.07
CA MET A 155 -27.44 25.33 -17.73
C MET A 155 -28.30 24.78 -18.88
N TRP A 156 -27.80 24.84 -20.13
CA TRP A 156 -28.45 24.25 -21.29
C TRP A 156 -28.34 22.73 -21.34
N TYR A 157 -27.32 22.14 -20.71
CA TYR A 157 -27.01 20.70 -20.75
C TYR A 157 -28.06 19.89 -19.97
N ARG A 158 -28.65 18.88 -20.60
CA ARG A 158 -29.77 18.14 -20.01
C ARG A 158 -29.38 16.77 -19.52
N SER A 159 -28.64 15.99 -20.30
CA SER A 159 -28.00 14.69 -19.98
C SER A 159 -27.44 14.02 -21.24
N GLU A 160 -27.17 14.76 -22.31
CA GLU A 160 -26.90 14.21 -23.64
C GLU A 160 -25.65 13.28 -23.65
N LEU A 161 -24.68 13.52 -22.77
CA LEU A 161 -23.52 12.62 -22.61
C LEU A 161 -23.89 11.31 -21.90
N LEU A 162 -24.83 11.34 -20.95
CA LEU A 162 -25.36 10.14 -20.31
C LEU A 162 -26.16 9.31 -21.30
N ASP A 163 -26.97 9.96 -22.16
CA ASP A 163 -27.70 9.29 -23.24
C ASP A 163 -26.73 8.57 -24.19
N LEU A 164 -25.63 9.24 -24.60
CA LEU A 164 -24.57 8.62 -25.40
C LEU A 164 -23.88 7.46 -24.67
N ALA A 165 -23.60 7.59 -23.37
CA ALA A 165 -23.00 6.52 -22.58
C ALA A 165 -23.94 5.30 -22.50
N GLN A 166 -25.25 5.54 -22.37
CA GLN A 166 -26.27 4.50 -22.34
C GLN A 166 -26.39 3.78 -23.68
N ASP A 167 -26.43 4.53 -24.78
CA ASP A 167 -26.45 3.97 -26.14
C ASP A 167 -25.25 3.05 -26.39
N LEU A 168 -24.05 3.50 -26.03
CA LEU A 168 -22.83 2.69 -26.14
C LEU A 168 -22.86 1.50 -25.18
N GLY A 169 -23.36 1.68 -23.95
CA GLY A 169 -23.56 0.60 -23.00
C GLY A 169 -24.44 -0.52 -23.57
N TYR A 170 -25.54 -0.19 -24.26
CA TYR A 170 -26.39 -1.19 -24.90
C TYR A 170 -25.70 -1.93 -26.04
N VAL A 171 -24.79 -1.28 -26.77
CA VAL A 171 -23.93 -1.95 -27.74
C VAL A 171 -23.03 -2.95 -27.02
N LEU A 172 -22.28 -2.51 -26.00
CA LEU A 172 -21.34 -3.36 -25.27
C LEU A 172 -22.02 -4.50 -24.51
N LEU A 173 -23.25 -4.32 -24.03
CA LEU A 173 -24.03 -5.35 -23.34
C LEU A 173 -24.23 -6.62 -24.18
N LYS A 174 -24.27 -6.50 -25.51
CA LYS A 174 -24.37 -7.67 -26.40
C LYS A 174 -23.16 -8.60 -26.26
N ALA A 175 -22.01 -8.10 -25.82
CA ALA A 175 -20.84 -8.92 -25.57
C ALA A 175 -21.00 -9.85 -24.35
N PHE A 176 -21.97 -9.61 -23.45
CA PHE A 176 -22.21 -10.46 -22.28
C PHE A 176 -23.03 -11.72 -22.60
N ASP A 177 -23.38 -11.97 -23.87
CA ASP A 177 -24.13 -13.14 -24.31
C ASP A 177 -23.24 -14.39 -24.48
N SER A 178 -22.39 -14.67 -23.47
CA SER A 178 -21.59 -15.89 -23.38
C SER A 178 -22.25 -16.89 -22.44
N ALA A 179 -21.86 -18.18 -22.52
CA ALA A 179 -22.42 -19.19 -21.63
C ALA A 179 -22.13 -18.94 -20.14
N THR A 180 -21.07 -18.19 -19.82
CA THR A 180 -20.71 -17.83 -18.44
C THR A 180 -21.25 -16.47 -18.00
N GLY A 181 -21.72 -15.64 -18.94
CA GLY A 181 -22.05 -14.24 -18.71
C GLY A 181 -20.85 -13.30 -18.66
N MET A 182 -19.62 -13.78 -18.87
CA MET A 182 -18.45 -12.90 -19.06
C MET A 182 -18.47 -12.26 -20.46
N PRO A 183 -18.01 -11.02 -20.62
CA PRO A 183 -18.04 -10.37 -21.92
C PRO A 183 -17.02 -10.98 -22.89
N TYR A 184 -17.43 -11.19 -24.14
CA TYR A 184 -16.49 -11.41 -25.25
C TYR A 184 -15.49 -10.24 -25.34
N PRO A 185 -14.23 -10.49 -25.73
CA PRO A 185 -13.18 -9.48 -25.74
C PRO A 185 -13.42 -8.39 -26.80
N ARG A 186 -14.16 -8.70 -27.88
CA ARG A 186 -14.40 -7.80 -29.01
C ARG A 186 -15.86 -7.79 -29.43
N ILE A 187 -16.27 -6.67 -30.00
CA ILE A 187 -17.62 -6.48 -30.54
C ILE A 187 -17.58 -5.56 -31.77
N ASN A 188 -18.43 -5.82 -32.76
CA ASN A 188 -18.68 -4.87 -33.84
C ASN A 188 -19.71 -3.83 -33.37
N LEU A 189 -19.38 -2.54 -33.48
CA LEU A 189 -20.24 -1.48 -32.96
C LEU A 189 -21.63 -1.42 -33.63
N LYS A 190 -21.75 -1.85 -34.90
CA LYS A 190 -23.00 -1.93 -35.63
C LYS A 190 -23.69 -3.29 -35.54
N TYR A 191 -22.93 -4.37 -35.75
CA TYR A 191 -23.47 -5.73 -35.89
C TYR A 191 -23.38 -6.59 -34.63
N GLY A 192 -22.81 -6.09 -33.53
CA GLY A 192 -22.66 -6.86 -32.30
C GLY A 192 -21.65 -8.00 -32.46
N LEU A 193 -22.05 -9.23 -32.12
CA LEU A 193 -21.18 -10.41 -32.15
C LEU A 193 -21.13 -11.13 -33.50
N ASP A 194 -21.92 -10.69 -34.49
CA ASP A 194 -21.99 -11.34 -35.79
C ASP A 194 -20.59 -11.48 -36.44
N GLY A 195 -20.18 -12.73 -36.67
CA GLY A 195 -18.88 -13.06 -37.27
C GLY A 195 -17.69 -13.08 -36.30
N LEU A 196 -17.91 -12.88 -35.00
CA LEU A 196 -16.87 -12.88 -33.96
C LEU A 196 -16.88 -14.16 -33.08
N ASP A 197 -17.71 -15.15 -33.43
CA ASP A 197 -17.93 -16.39 -32.66
C ASP A 197 -16.65 -17.20 -32.33
N HIS A 198 -15.55 -16.95 -33.06
CA HIS A 198 -14.26 -17.62 -32.85
C HIS A 198 -13.39 -16.94 -31.78
N GLN A 199 -13.72 -15.71 -31.36
CA GLN A 199 -12.90 -14.91 -30.44
C GLN A 199 -13.38 -15.05 -28.99
N LYS A 200 -13.21 -16.24 -28.42
CA LYS A 200 -13.74 -16.60 -27.10
C LYS A 200 -12.79 -16.35 -25.93
N HIS A 201 -11.54 -16.01 -26.22
CA HIS A 201 -10.50 -15.88 -25.21
C HIS A 201 -10.37 -14.43 -24.75
N THR A 202 -10.65 -14.17 -23.47
CA THR A 202 -10.54 -12.84 -22.86
C THR A 202 -9.54 -12.86 -21.70
N CYS A 203 -8.97 -11.69 -21.37
CA CYS A 203 -8.13 -11.57 -20.18
C CYS A 203 -8.98 -11.34 -18.92
N ALA A 204 -8.44 -11.65 -17.73
CA ALA A 204 -9.21 -11.47 -16.49
C ALA A 204 -9.56 -10.00 -16.23
N ALA A 205 -8.61 -9.08 -16.49
CA ALA A 205 -8.86 -7.64 -16.49
C ALA A 205 -9.95 -7.26 -17.51
N CYS A 206 -9.84 -7.74 -18.74
CA CYS A 206 -10.78 -7.47 -19.83
C CYS A 206 -12.24 -7.82 -19.45
N ALA A 207 -12.44 -8.93 -18.73
CA ALA A 207 -13.76 -9.36 -18.28
C ALA A 207 -14.19 -8.74 -16.94
N GLY A 208 -13.24 -8.39 -16.06
CA GLY A 208 -13.50 -7.88 -14.71
C GLY A 208 -13.61 -6.36 -14.60
N THR A 209 -13.08 -5.62 -15.57
CA THR A 209 -12.97 -4.16 -15.52
C THR A 209 -14.13 -3.49 -16.27
N MET A 210 -15.34 -3.93 -15.95
CA MET A 210 -16.60 -3.38 -16.48
C MET A 210 -17.47 -2.73 -15.40
N LEU A 211 -17.30 -3.17 -14.15
CA LEU A 211 -18.29 -2.95 -13.09
C LEU A 211 -18.39 -1.50 -12.62
N LEU A 212 -17.30 -0.72 -12.57
CA LEU A 212 -17.40 0.67 -12.09
C LEU A 212 -18.25 1.53 -13.03
N GLU A 213 -17.97 1.50 -14.33
CA GLU A 213 -18.70 2.25 -15.36
C GLU A 213 -20.13 1.75 -15.47
N PHE A 214 -20.34 0.43 -15.50
CA PHE A 214 -21.68 -0.15 -15.67
C PHE A 214 -22.55 0.05 -14.42
N ALA A 215 -21.96 0.02 -13.22
CA ALA A 215 -22.67 0.41 -12.00
C ALA A 215 -23.04 1.89 -12.04
N ALA A 216 -22.10 2.78 -12.36
CA ALA A 216 -22.39 4.21 -12.48
C ALA A 216 -23.47 4.50 -13.53
N LEU A 217 -23.39 3.87 -14.71
CA LEU A 217 -24.40 3.98 -15.76
C LEU A 217 -25.77 3.52 -15.28
N SER A 218 -25.86 2.39 -14.58
CA SER A 218 -27.13 1.89 -14.04
C SER A 218 -27.75 2.83 -13.00
N ARG A 219 -26.91 3.37 -12.12
CA ARG A 219 -27.36 4.26 -11.04
C ARG A 219 -27.82 5.61 -11.58
N LEU A 220 -27.12 6.15 -12.59
CA LEU A 220 -27.44 7.44 -13.22
C LEU A 220 -28.63 7.36 -14.17
N THR A 221 -28.80 6.26 -14.91
CA THR A 221 -29.94 6.07 -15.85
C THR A 221 -31.18 5.46 -15.19
N GLY A 222 -31.00 4.74 -14.09
CA GLY A 222 -32.05 3.94 -13.45
C GLY A 222 -32.26 2.54 -14.07
N ASP A 223 -31.51 2.17 -15.12
CA ASP A 223 -31.60 0.84 -15.73
C ASP A 223 -30.58 -0.12 -15.10
N PRO A 224 -31.02 -1.15 -14.33
CA PRO A 224 -30.10 -2.00 -13.56
C PRO A 224 -29.28 -2.99 -14.40
N ILE A 225 -29.62 -3.17 -15.69
CA ILE A 225 -29.08 -4.27 -16.50
C ILE A 225 -27.55 -4.22 -16.64
N PHE A 226 -26.94 -3.03 -16.67
CA PHE A 226 -25.50 -2.88 -16.82
C PHE A 226 -24.77 -3.39 -15.56
N GLU A 227 -25.20 -2.94 -14.37
CA GLU A 227 -24.62 -3.37 -13.10
C GLU A 227 -24.86 -4.86 -12.87
N GLU A 228 -26.06 -5.36 -13.21
CA GLU A 228 -26.40 -6.78 -13.10
C GLU A 228 -25.44 -7.68 -13.87
N LYS A 229 -25.25 -7.39 -15.16
CA LYS A 229 -24.40 -8.20 -16.04
C LYS A 229 -22.93 -8.14 -15.62
N SER A 230 -22.44 -6.96 -15.27
CA SER A 230 -21.04 -6.79 -14.83
C SER A 230 -20.77 -7.42 -13.46
N ARG A 231 -21.72 -7.39 -12.51
CA ARG A 231 -21.61 -8.12 -11.23
C ARG A 231 -21.55 -9.62 -11.44
N LEU A 232 -22.40 -10.18 -12.29
CA LEU A 232 -22.40 -11.61 -12.59
C LEU A 232 -21.05 -12.06 -13.18
N ALA A 233 -20.46 -11.26 -14.07
CA ALA A 233 -19.12 -11.54 -14.61
C ALA A 233 -18.05 -11.54 -13.50
N MET A 234 -18.07 -10.55 -12.59
CA MET A 234 -17.16 -10.47 -11.44
C MET A 234 -17.35 -11.64 -10.46
N ASP A 235 -18.59 -12.05 -10.21
CA ASP A 235 -18.91 -13.20 -9.39
C ASP A 235 -18.37 -14.49 -10.02
N TYR A 236 -18.54 -14.66 -11.33
CA TYR A 236 -18.02 -15.82 -12.05
C TYR A 236 -16.48 -15.87 -11.98
N LEU A 237 -15.80 -14.77 -12.27
CA LEU A 237 -14.33 -14.66 -12.16
C LEU A 237 -13.83 -14.98 -10.75
N TRP A 238 -14.49 -14.46 -9.72
CA TRP A 238 -14.16 -14.77 -8.33
C TRP A 238 -14.15 -16.28 -8.05
N HIS A 239 -15.12 -17.03 -8.57
CA HIS A 239 -15.18 -18.49 -8.41
C HIS A 239 -14.13 -19.24 -9.22
N LYS A 240 -13.55 -18.62 -10.25
CA LYS A 240 -12.49 -19.21 -11.08
C LYS A 240 -11.09 -19.04 -10.52
N ARG A 241 -10.89 -18.21 -9.48
CA ARG A 241 -9.60 -18.12 -8.77
C ARG A 241 -9.15 -19.48 -8.26
N HIS A 242 -7.84 -19.68 -8.13
CA HIS A 242 -7.34 -20.90 -7.51
C HIS A 242 -7.65 -20.91 -6.01
N SER A 243 -8.27 -21.98 -5.52
CA SER A 243 -8.82 -22.04 -4.14
C SER A 243 -7.77 -21.91 -3.04
N SER A 244 -6.54 -22.39 -3.25
CA SER A 244 -5.49 -22.39 -2.22
C SER A 244 -4.55 -21.18 -2.30
N SER A 245 -4.24 -20.70 -3.51
CA SER A 245 -3.35 -19.54 -3.69
C SER A 245 -4.12 -18.21 -3.77
N SER A 246 -5.44 -18.25 -4.00
CA SER A 246 -6.28 -17.10 -4.31
C SER A 246 -5.80 -16.30 -5.52
N LEU A 247 -5.01 -16.91 -6.42
CA LEU A 247 -4.50 -16.27 -7.63
C LEU A 247 -5.46 -16.46 -8.81
N MET A 248 -5.50 -15.47 -9.69
CA MET A 248 -6.23 -15.51 -10.96
C MET A 248 -5.34 -16.03 -12.09
N GLY A 249 -5.95 -16.63 -13.12
CA GLY A 249 -5.25 -16.89 -14.38
C GLY A 249 -5.31 -15.68 -15.31
N HIS A 250 -4.49 -15.68 -16.36
CA HIS A 250 -4.35 -14.54 -17.27
C HIS A 250 -5.41 -14.52 -18.38
N ILE A 251 -5.61 -15.62 -19.11
CA ILE A 251 -6.59 -15.73 -20.21
C ILE A 251 -7.60 -16.83 -19.91
N ILE A 252 -8.88 -16.52 -20.06
CA ILE A 252 -10.03 -17.40 -19.84
C ILE A 252 -10.90 -17.50 -21.09
N ASP A 253 -11.46 -18.69 -21.33
CA ASP A 253 -12.51 -18.87 -22.35
C ASP A 253 -13.87 -18.44 -21.80
N VAL A 254 -14.59 -17.56 -22.51
CA VAL A 254 -15.84 -16.97 -22.03
C VAL A 254 -17.03 -17.93 -22.06
N ASP A 255 -16.95 -19.04 -22.78
CA ASP A 255 -18.02 -20.02 -22.84
C ASP A 255 -17.77 -21.21 -21.90
N SER A 256 -16.56 -21.77 -21.91
CA SER A 256 -16.24 -22.90 -21.03
C SER A 256 -15.87 -22.44 -19.61
N GLY A 257 -15.36 -21.22 -19.47
CA GLY A 257 -14.80 -20.69 -18.22
C GLY A 257 -13.48 -21.35 -17.83
N ASP A 258 -12.77 -21.99 -18.75
CA ASP A 258 -11.47 -22.60 -18.48
C ASP A 258 -10.33 -21.59 -18.67
N TRP A 259 -9.34 -21.65 -17.77
CA TRP A 259 -8.11 -20.88 -17.92
C TRP A 259 -7.25 -21.47 -19.06
N ILE A 260 -7.14 -20.70 -20.15
CA ILE A 260 -6.28 -20.97 -21.31
C ILE A 260 -4.83 -20.65 -20.96
N ARG A 261 -4.59 -19.51 -20.32
CA ARG A 261 -3.28 -19.11 -19.81
C ARG A 261 -3.33 -18.91 -18.30
N ARG A 262 -2.39 -19.54 -17.60
CA ARG A 262 -2.41 -19.73 -16.14
C ARG A 262 -1.26 -19.01 -15.44
N GLU A 263 -0.58 -18.13 -16.16
CA GLU A 263 0.30 -17.14 -15.56
C GLU A 263 -0.53 -16.20 -14.67
N SER A 264 0.05 -15.78 -13.56
CA SER A 264 -0.54 -14.88 -12.58
C SER A 264 0.51 -13.86 -12.16
N GLY A 265 0.07 -12.62 -11.97
CA GLY A 265 0.91 -11.51 -11.54
C GLY A 265 0.04 -10.31 -11.21
N ILE A 266 0.66 -9.14 -11.18
CA ILE A 266 0.03 -7.83 -11.01
C ILE A 266 0.21 -6.95 -12.26
N GLY A 267 0.63 -7.53 -13.37
CA GLY A 267 0.83 -6.80 -14.63
C GLY A 267 -0.33 -6.94 -15.59
N ALA A 268 -0.03 -6.63 -16.85
CA ALA A 268 -0.96 -6.66 -17.98
C ALA A 268 -1.89 -7.89 -17.96
N GLY A 269 -3.20 -7.64 -18.08
CA GLY A 269 -4.24 -8.66 -18.18
C GLY A 269 -4.83 -9.14 -16.85
N LEU A 270 -4.28 -8.66 -15.72
CA LEU A 270 -4.74 -8.96 -14.36
C LEU A 270 -4.85 -7.72 -13.47
N ASP A 271 -3.98 -6.74 -13.69
CA ASP A 271 -3.96 -5.40 -13.08
C ASP A 271 -5.33 -4.85 -12.65
N SER A 272 -6.13 -4.37 -13.60
CA SER A 272 -7.37 -3.63 -13.34
C SER A 272 -8.50 -4.52 -12.82
N TYR A 273 -8.39 -5.85 -12.96
CA TYR A 273 -9.29 -6.76 -12.22
C TYR A 273 -9.13 -6.56 -10.71
N TYR A 274 -7.90 -6.62 -10.18
CA TYR A 274 -7.68 -6.42 -8.75
C TYR A 274 -8.05 -5.00 -8.30
N GLU A 275 -7.76 -4.03 -9.16
CA GLU A 275 -8.17 -2.64 -8.96
C GLU A 275 -9.68 -2.52 -8.79
N TYR A 276 -10.47 -3.10 -9.69
CA TYR A 276 -11.93 -3.02 -9.67
C TYR A 276 -12.53 -3.83 -8.53
N VAL A 277 -11.89 -4.92 -8.10
CA VAL A 277 -12.32 -5.60 -6.87
C VAL A 277 -12.23 -4.64 -5.68
N LEU A 278 -11.16 -3.85 -5.50
CA LEU A 278 -11.10 -2.89 -4.39
C LEU A 278 -12.00 -1.66 -4.62
N LYS A 279 -11.89 -1.05 -5.81
CA LYS A 279 -12.60 0.21 -6.12
C LYS A 279 -14.11 0.03 -6.15
N THR A 280 -14.64 -1.18 -6.44
CA THR A 280 -16.08 -1.46 -6.32
C THR A 280 -16.56 -1.35 -4.88
N TYR A 281 -15.78 -1.83 -3.90
CA TYR A 281 -16.12 -1.62 -2.49
C TYR A 281 -16.16 -0.13 -2.15
N ILE A 282 -15.20 0.66 -2.66
CA ILE A 282 -15.15 2.11 -2.40
C ILE A 282 -16.35 2.82 -3.06
N LEU A 283 -16.68 2.48 -4.31
CA LEU A 283 -17.74 3.13 -5.08
C LEU A 283 -19.15 2.75 -4.58
N LEU A 284 -19.36 1.48 -4.24
CA LEU A 284 -20.71 0.92 -3.98
C LEU A 284 -20.93 0.55 -2.50
N GLY A 285 -19.90 0.54 -1.66
CA GLY A 285 -19.99 0.16 -0.25
C GLY A 285 -20.23 -1.35 -0.01
N ASP A 286 -20.00 -2.19 -1.02
CA ASP A 286 -20.27 -3.64 -0.93
C ASP A 286 -19.08 -4.40 -0.31
N GLU A 287 -19.22 -4.78 0.97
CA GLU A 287 -18.19 -5.49 1.75
C GLU A 287 -17.75 -6.83 1.12
N THR A 288 -18.57 -7.42 0.25
CA THR A 288 -18.21 -8.63 -0.49
C THR A 288 -16.92 -8.41 -1.28
N TYR A 289 -16.80 -7.24 -1.92
CA TYR A 289 -15.65 -6.90 -2.75
C TYR A 289 -14.41 -6.61 -1.91
N LEU A 290 -14.56 -6.00 -0.72
CA LEU A 290 -13.45 -5.85 0.23
C LEU A 290 -12.91 -7.21 0.68
N HIS A 291 -13.81 -8.15 0.99
CA HIS A 291 -13.41 -9.51 1.35
C HIS A 291 -12.66 -10.20 0.20
N ARG A 292 -13.17 -10.09 -1.03
CA ARG A 292 -12.53 -10.65 -2.23
C ARG A 292 -11.14 -10.05 -2.45
N PHE A 293 -11.03 -8.73 -2.35
CA PHE A 293 -9.75 -8.05 -2.47
C PHE A 293 -8.77 -8.52 -1.40
N HIS A 294 -9.19 -8.58 -0.13
CA HIS A 294 -8.35 -9.03 0.97
C HIS A 294 -7.76 -10.43 0.70
N ARG A 295 -8.59 -11.37 0.20
CA ARG A 295 -8.14 -12.72 -0.14
C ARG A 295 -7.15 -12.73 -1.30
N HIS A 296 -7.40 -11.96 -2.35
CA HIS A 296 -6.44 -11.81 -3.45
C HIS A 296 -5.14 -11.17 -2.98
N TYR A 297 -5.22 -10.07 -2.22
CA TYR A 297 -4.06 -9.34 -1.71
C TYR A 297 -3.15 -10.22 -0.86
N GLN A 298 -3.70 -11.04 0.03
CA GLN A 298 -2.92 -12.03 0.79
C GLN A 298 -2.20 -13.04 -0.12
N GLY A 299 -2.86 -13.50 -1.19
CA GLY A 299 -2.25 -14.38 -2.19
C GLY A 299 -1.11 -13.69 -2.95
N LEU A 300 -1.34 -12.45 -3.40
CA LEU A 300 -0.35 -11.63 -4.09
C LEU A 300 0.87 -11.38 -3.19
N LEU A 301 0.68 -10.97 -1.94
CA LEU A 301 1.78 -10.77 -0.99
C LEU A 301 2.59 -12.04 -0.74
N LYS A 302 1.93 -13.21 -0.74
CA LYS A 302 2.59 -14.48 -0.46
C LYS A 302 3.38 -15.03 -1.65
N TYR A 303 2.93 -14.80 -2.88
CA TYR A 303 3.45 -15.50 -4.06
C TYR A 303 4.01 -14.59 -5.15
N VAL A 304 3.50 -13.36 -5.27
CA VAL A 304 3.89 -12.38 -6.29
C VAL A 304 4.86 -11.35 -5.72
N MET A 305 4.72 -10.97 -4.44
CA MET A 305 5.56 -9.99 -3.74
C MET A 305 6.47 -10.63 -2.68
N VAL A 306 7.36 -11.54 -3.09
CA VAL A 306 8.19 -12.31 -2.15
C VAL A 306 9.43 -11.52 -1.75
N ASN A 307 9.63 -11.28 -0.45
CA ASN A 307 10.78 -10.53 0.09
C ASN A 307 10.96 -9.14 -0.56
N SER A 308 9.86 -8.41 -0.74
CA SER A 308 9.81 -7.10 -1.42
C SER A 308 10.23 -7.13 -2.90
N ARG A 309 10.24 -8.30 -3.53
CA ARG A 309 10.49 -8.48 -4.97
C ARG A 309 9.22 -8.86 -5.70
N MET A 310 8.93 -8.14 -6.78
CA MET A 310 7.85 -8.44 -7.72
C MET A 310 8.25 -9.58 -8.65
N GLN A 311 7.36 -10.55 -8.86
CA GLN A 311 7.53 -11.64 -9.81
C GLN A 311 6.19 -12.16 -10.31
N ASP A 312 6.16 -12.59 -11.57
CA ASP A 312 5.01 -13.31 -12.12
C ASP A 312 5.21 -14.82 -11.94
N VAL A 313 4.13 -15.51 -11.55
CA VAL A 313 4.13 -16.94 -11.19
C VAL A 313 3.06 -17.70 -11.95
N HIS A 314 2.97 -19.02 -11.76
CA HIS A 314 1.83 -19.81 -12.22
C HIS A 314 0.77 -19.98 -11.13
N MET A 315 -0.51 -19.80 -11.46
CA MET A 315 -1.59 -19.82 -10.46
C MET A 315 -1.68 -21.12 -9.64
N HIS A 316 -1.43 -22.28 -10.28
CA HIS A 316 -1.47 -23.62 -9.65
C HIS A 316 -0.12 -24.05 -9.07
N GLN A 317 0.97 -23.46 -9.56
CA GLN A 317 2.33 -23.73 -9.08
C GLN A 317 3.00 -22.40 -8.72
N PRO A 318 2.54 -21.71 -7.66
CA PRO A 318 2.94 -20.34 -7.38
C PRO A 318 4.39 -20.20 -6.88
N GLN A 319 5.12 -21.32 -6.78
CA GLN A 319 6.56 -21.35 -6.51
C GLN A 319 7.40 -21.22 -7.79
N SER A 320 6.78 -21.41 -8.96
CA SER A 320 7.46 -21.29 -10.25
C SER A 320 7.17 -19.93 -10.86
N THR A 321 8.23 -19.22 -11.23
CA THR A 321 8.15 -18.02 -12.07
C THR A 321 7.58 -18.39 -13.44
N SER A 322 6.68 -17.56 -13.98
CA SER A 322 6.04 -17.79 -15.27
C SER A 322 6.68 -17.00 -16.42
N LYS A 323 7.19 -15.79 -16.15
CA LYS A 323 7.92 -14.98 -17.12
C LYS A 323 9.16 -14.31 -16.51
N PRO A 324 10.23 -14.08 -17.29
CA PRO A 324 11.50 -13.54 -16.78
C PRO A 324 11.54 -12.00 -16.68
N TYR A 325 10.41 -11.33 -16.88
CA TYR A 325 10.27 -9.87 -16.89
C TYR A 325 8.98 -9.43 -16.18
N LEU A 326 8.92 -8.16 -15.82
CA LEU A 326 7.73 -7.44 -15.38
C LEU A 326 7.42 -6.40 -16.43
N ASP A 327 6.14 -6.19 -16.72
CA ASP A 327 5.67 -5.13 -17.60
C ASP A 327 5.50 -3.80 -16.85
N ALA A 328 5.56 -2.68 -17.58
CA ALA A 328 5.42 -1.34 -17.02
C ALA A 328 4.10 -1.12 -16.28
N LEU A 329 3.03 -1.82 -16.68
CA LEU A 329 1.69 -1.67 -16.10
C LEU A 329 1.65 -2.09 -14.63
N THR A 330 2.58 -2.97 -14.19
CA THR A 330 2.75 -3.30 -12.76
C THR A 330 2.94 -2.08 -11.84
N ALA A 331 3.30 -0.93 -12.41
CA ALA A 331 3.53 0.31 -11.66
C ALA A 331 2.28 0.94 -11.05
N PHE A 332 1.07 0.46 -11.35
CA PHE A 332 -0.18 0.93 -10.72
C PHE A 332 -0.34 0.40 -9.29
N PHE A 333 0.28 -0.76 -9.01
CA PHE A 333 0.03 -1.53 -7.80
C PHE A 333 0.38 -0.79 -6.50
N PRO A 334 1.48 0.00 -6.40
CA PRO A 334 1.72 0.83 -5.23
C PRO A 334 0.58 1.82 -4.94
N GLY A 335 -0.03 2.43 -5.96
CA GLY A 335 -1.22 3.28 -5.83
C GLY A 335 -2.39 2.51 -5.24
N LEU A 336 -2.63 1.28 -5.73
CA LEU A 336 -3.66 0.40 -5.18
C LEU A 336 -3.39 0.00 -3.72
N GLN A 337 -2.12 -0.26 -3.36
CA GLN A 337 -1.71 -0.53 -1.98
C GLN A 337 -1.99 0.67 -1.07
N VAL A 338 -1.75 1.90 -1.52
CA VAL A 338 -2.13 3.11 -0.79
C VAL A 338 -3.64 3.19 -0.58
N LEU A 339 -4.44 2.96 -1.63
CA LEU A 339 -5.90 2.96 -1.53
C LEU A 339 -6.44 1.93 -0.53
N TYR A 340 -5.80 0.75 -0.46
CA TYR A 340 -6.12 -0.27 0.53
C TYR A 340 -5.68 0.09 1.96
N GLY A 341 -4.74 1.03 2.11
CA GLY A 341 -4.20 1.50 3.39
C GLY A 341 -2.83 0.92 3.77
N ASP A 342 -2.17 0.19 2.86
CA ASP A 342 -0.86 -0.43 3.08
C ASP A 342 0.29 0.43 2.52
N VAL A 343 0.44 1.61 3.11
CA VAL A 343 1.36 2.66 2.64
C VAL A 343 2.84 2.24 2.72
N GLU A 344 3.21 1.40 3.69
CA GLU A 344 4.62 0.99 3.85
C GLU A 344 5.06 0.00 2.77
N LEU A 345 4.24 -1.01 2.45
CA LEU A 345 4.54 -1.89 1.32
C LEU A 345 4.47 -1.14 -0.02
N ALA A 346 3.55 -0.16 -0.16
CA ALA A 346 3.49 0.70 -1.32
C ALA A 346 4.81 1.46 -1.55
N LYS A 347 5.42 2.02 -0.50
CA LYS A 347 6.73 2.69 -0.57
C LYS A 347 7.82 1.74 -1.06
N ASP A 348 7.83 0.49 -0.61
CA ASP A 348 8.83 -0.50 -1.01
C ASP A 348 8.68 -0.90 -2.48
N SER A 349 7.46 -1.24 -2.90
CA SER A 349 7.15 -1.53 -4.31
C SER A 349 7.55 -0.36 -5.22
N PHE A 350 7.21 0.86 -4.82
CA PHE A 350 7.52 2.08 -5.56
C PHE A 350 9.01 2.34 -5.67
N ARG A 351 9.80 2.13 -4.60
CA ARG A 351 11.26 2.30 -4.64
C ARG A 351 11.91 1.43 -5.70
N THR A 352 11.45 0.20 -5.87
CA THR A 352 11.97 -0.70 -6.90
C THR A 352 11.71 -0.15 -8.30
N LEU A 353 10.49 0.32 -8.57
CA LEU A 353 10.12 0.95 -9.85
C LEU A 353 10.92 2.26 -10.08
N HIS A 354 11.06 3.08 -9.04
CA HIS A 354 11.81 4.33 -9.13
C HIS A 354 13.29 4.11 -9.46
N LYS A 355 13.93 3.05 -8.97
CA LYS A 355 15.31 2.69 -9.40
C LYS A 355 15.41 2.45 -10.91
N VAL A 356 14.38 1.87 -11.52
CA VAL A 356 14.32 1.64 -12.97
C VAL A 356 14.19 2.98 -13.70
N VAL A 357 13.27 3.84 -13.26
CA VAL A 357 13.08 5.19 -13.82
C VAL A 357 14.35 6.03 -13.69
N GLN A 358 15.04 6.01 -12.55
CA GLN A 358 16.31 6.71 -12.37
C GLN A 358 17.41 6.24 -13.34
N ARG A 359 17.35 4.97 -13.77
CA ARG A 359 18.33 4.40 -14.69
C ARG A 359 18.04 4.72 -16.16
N TYR A 360 16.76 4.83 -16.53
CA TYR A 360 16.31 4.89 -17.92
C TYR A 360 15.48 6.13 -18.27
N ASN A 361 15.31 7.07 -17.33
CA ASN A 361 14.44 8.26 -17.36
C ASN A 361 12.94 7.96 -17.41
N PHE A 362 12.54 6.83 -17.98
CA PHE A 362 11.18 6.32 -18.01
C PHE A 362 11.14 4.87 -17.54
N LEU A 363 9.94 4.37 -17.24
CA LEU A 363 9.74 2.93 -17.17
C LEU A 363 9.77 2.36 -18.61
N PRO A 364 10.66 1.40 -18.89
CA PRO A 364 10.58 0.61 -20.10
C PRO A 364 9.35 -0.31 -20.06
N GLU A 365 8.80 -0.64 -21.22
CA GLU A 365 7.58 -1.46 -21.37
C GLU A 365 7.71 -2.81 -20.67
N ALA A 366 8.93 -3.36 -20.62
CA ALA A 366 9.25 -4.46 -19.73
C ALA A 366 10.69 -4.39 -19.19
N PHE A 367 10.89 -4.90 -17.98
CA PHE A 367 12.19 -4.99 -17.31
C PHE A 367 12.31 -6.28 -16.50
N THR A 368 13.53 -6.77 -16.29
CA THR A 368 13.77 -7.96 -15.47
C THR A 368 13.53 -7.65 -13.98
N PRO A 369 13.03 -8.60 -13.17
CA PRO A 369 12.91 -8.44 -11.72
C PRO A 369 14.22 -8.09 -11.01
N GLU A 370 14.15 -7.79 -9.71
CA GLU A 370 15.34 -7.67 -8.86
C GLU A 370 16.09 -9.02 -8.78
N PRO A 371 17.43 -9.00 -8.76
CA PRO A 371 18.30 -7.83 -8.58
C PRO A 371 18.72 -7.09 -9.85
N GLU A 372 18.45 -7.61 -11.05
CA GLU A 372 19.03 -7.06 -12.28
C GLU A 372 18.43 -5.72 -12.70
N LEU A 373 17.09 -5.57 -12.60
CA LEU A 373 16.35 -4.37 -13.02
C LEU A 373 16.82 -3.83 -14.37
N ARG A 374 17.06 -4.73 -15.33
CA ARG A 374 17.51 -4.41 -16.68
C ARG A 374 16.31 -4.30 -17.59
N MET A 375 16.35 -3.31 -18.47
CA MET A 375 15.43 -3.19 -19.59
C MET A 375 15.36 -4.50 -20.39
N TYR A 376 14.12 -4.96 -20.64
CA TYR A 376 13.81 -6.12 -21.44
C TYR A 376 13.21 -5.70 -22.78
N TRP A 377 12.25 -4.78 -22.76
CA TRP A 377 11.68 -4.10 -23.93
C TRP A 377 11.86 -2.59 -23.77
N ALA A 378 12.45 -1.94 -24.77
CA ALA A 378 12.96 -0.58 -24.65
C ALA A 378 11.91 0.51 -24.93
N GLU A 379 10.73 0.11 -25.38
CA GLU A 379 9.61 0.99 -25.67
C GLU A 379 9.12 1.68 -24.39
N SER A 380 8.57 2.89 -24.51
CA SER A 380 7.87 3.58 -23.43
C SER A 380 6.76 4.43 -24.02
N TYR A 381 5.50 4.05 -23.76
CA TYR A 381 4.32 4.60 -24.42
C TYR A 381 3.64 5.75 -23.67
N LEU A 382 4.41 6.59 -22.95
CA LEU A 382 3.86 7.72 -22.18
C LEU A 382 2.86 7.31 -21.07
N ARG A 383 3.06 6.10 -20.56
CA ARG A 383 2.24 5.36 -19.61
C ARG A 383 2.03 6.06 -18.25
N PRO A 384 0.81 6.00 -17.66
CA PRO A 384 0.46 6.77 -16.46
C PRO A 384 0.77 6.06 -15.13
N GLU A 385 0.95 4.75 -15.11
CA GLU A 385 0.83 3.94 -13.90
C GLU A 385 1.87 4.33 -12.83
N PHE A 386 3.07 4.71 -13.25
CA PHE A 386 4.11 5.19 -12.32
C PHE A 386 3.78 6.55 -11.71
N ILE A 387 3.21 7.49 -12.48
CA ILE A 387 2.81 8.79 -11.95
C ILE A 387 1.53 8.68 -11.11
N GLU A 388 0.60 7.80 -11.46
CA GLU A 388 -0.56 7.47 -10.64
C GLU A 388 -0.12 7.06 -9.23
N SER A 389 0.77 6.07 -9.13
CA SER A 389 1.32 5.61 -7.85
C SER A 389 2.07 6.72 -7.11
N THR A 390 2.80 7.57 -7.83
CA THR A 390 3.49 8.74 -7.25
C THR A 390 2.47 9.71 -6.63
N TYR A 391 1.37 9.99 -7.33
CA TYR A 391 0.28 10.86 -6.87
C TYR A 391 -0.40 10.30 -5.61
N PHE A 392 -0.76 9.02 -5.58
CA PHE A 392 -1.38 8.40 -4.40
C PHE A 392 -0.43 8.39 -3.19
N LEU A 393 0.85 8.05 -3.39
CA LEU A 393 1.85 8.07 -2.32
C LEU A 393 2.08 9.47 -1.77
N TYR A 394 2.19 10.49 -2.64
CA TYR A 394 2.25 11.88 -2.18
C TYR A 394 0.97 12.27 -1.42
N SER A 395 -0.19 11.90 -1.95
CA SER A 395 -1.48 12.22 -1.33
C SER A 395 -1.60 11.65 0.09
N ALA A 396 -1.12 10.42 0.32
CA ALA A 396 -1.16 9.76 1.62
C ALA A 396 -0.06 10.20 2.59
N THR A 397 1.15 10.51 2.10
CA THR A 397 2.33 10.76 2.96
C THR A 397 2.71 12.23 3.08
N LYS A 398 2.36 13.04 2.08
CA LYS A 398 2.84 14.42 1.87
C LYS A 398 4.37 14.53 1.86
N ASP A 399 5.07 13.43 1.57
CA ASP A 399 6.53 13.40 1.48
C ASP A 399 7.01 14.16 0.23
N PRO A 400 7.82 15.23 0.37
CA PRO A 400 8.35 15.99 -0.76
C PRO A 400 9.12 15.16 -1.80
N PHE A 401 9.65 14.00 -1.41
CA PHE A 401 10.30 13.06 -2.33
C PHE A 401 9.45 12.78 -3.59
N TYR A 402 8.14 12.58 -3.43
CA TYR A 402 7.25 12.29 -4.56
C TYR A 402 7.03 13.50 -5.48
N LEU A 403 7.15 14.73 -4.95
CA LEU A 403 7.12 15.93 -5.78
C LEU A 403 8.39 16.05 -6.62
N GLU A 404 9.56 15.71 -6.06
CA GLU A 404 10.83 15.66 -6.79
C GLU A 404 10.78 14.60 -7.90
N VAL A 405 10.19 13.43 -7.63
CA VAL A 405 9.96 12.40 -8.66
C VAL A 405 9.06 12.94 -9.78
N GLY A 406 7.96 13.62 -9.44
CA GLY A 406 7.09 14.26 -10.42
C GLY A 406 7.82 15.31 -11.27
N GLU A 407 8.65 16.17 -10.64
CA GLU A 407 9.43 17.19 -11.34
C GLU A 407 10.37 16.56 -12.37
N ASN A 408 11.11 15.51 -11.97
CA ASN A 408 11.98 14.76 -12.87
C ASN A 408 11.23 14.14 -14.06
N LEU A 409 9.99 13.65 -13.85
CA LEU A 409 9.16 13.13 -14.93
C LEU A 409 8.68 14.23 -15.88
N VAL A 410 8.28 15.40 -15.36
CA VAL A 410 7.92 16.57 -16.18
C VAL A 410 9.09 16.97 -17.08
N GLU A 411 10.29 17.07 -16.51
CA GLU A 411 11.51 17.39 -17.27
C GLU A 411 11.80 16.32 -18.32
N SER A 412 11.71 15.05 -17.96
CA SER A 412 11.96 13.94 -18.88
C SER A 412 10.98 13.94 -20.05
N LEU A 413 9.68 14.15 -19.80
CA LEU A 413 8.66 14.25 -20.86
C LEU A 413 8.93 15.44 -21.79
N GLU A 414 9.30 16.60 -21.24
CA GLU A 414 9.62 17.78 -22.04
C GLU A 414 10.87 17.61 -22.90
N ILE A 415 11.90 16.94 -22.38
CA ILE A 415 13.17 16.74 -23.08
C ILE A 415 13.06 15.64 -24.14
N TYR A 416 12.48 14.50 -23.76
CA TYR A 416 12.55 13.28 -24.56
C TYR A 416 11.30 12.99 -25.37
N SER A 417 10.11 13.44 -24.94
CA SER A 417 8.84 13.07 -25.60
C SER A 417 8.19 14.24 -26.35
N ARG A 418 8.47 15.49 -26.00
CA ARG A 418 7.86 16.65 -26.65
C ARG A 418 8.31 16.78 -28.11
N VAL A 419 7.34 16.87 -29.02
CA VAL A 419 7.56 17.11 -30.45
C VAL A 419 6.66 18.24 -30.96
N LYS A 420 6.81 18.61 -32.24
CA LYS A 420 6.14 19.79 -32.81
C LYS A 420 4.61 19.73 -32.67
N CYS A 421 4.01 18.56 -32.92
CA CYS A 421 2.56 18.38 -32.95
C CYS A 421 2.09 17.49 -31.80
N GLY A 422 2.63 17.64 -30.59
CA GLY A 422 2.20 16.90 -29.39
C GLY A 422 3.37 16.24 -28.66
N TYR A 423 3.14 15.04 -28.12
CA TYR A 423 4.13 14.21 -27.44
C TYR A 423 4.20 12.84 -28.10
N ALA A 424 5.40 12.41 -28.45
CA ALA A 424 5.64 11.13 -29.09
C ALA A 424 6.11 10.10 -28.06
N ALA A 425 5.52 8.92 -28.12
CA ALA A 425 6.05 7.75 -27.42
C ALA A 425 7.49 7.44 -27.84
N LEU A 426 8.22 6.73 -26.98
CA LEU A 426 9.58 6.28 -27.25
C LEU A 426 9.55 4.84 -27.76
N LYS A 427 10.14 4.61 -28.93
CA LYS A 427 10.38 3.27 -29.46
C LYS A 427 11.58 2.59 -28.78
N ASP A 428 12.55 3.39 -28.34
CA ASP A 428 13.71 2.92 -27.58
C ASP A 428 14.17 4.02 -26.64
N THR A 429 14.02 3.80 -25.34
CA THR A 429 14.40 4.75 -24.29
C THR A 429 15.91 4.98 -24.19
N ASN A 430 16.76 4.07 -24.68
CA ASN A 430 18.21 4.27 -24.71
C ASN A 430 18.62 5.11 -25.93
N ALA A 431 18.05 4.81 -27.09
CA ALA A 431 18.38 5.50 -28.33
C ALA A 431 17.68 6.86 -28.47
N GLY A 432 16.62 7.10 -27.68
CA GLY A 432 15.79 8.32 -27.75
C GLY A 432 14.99 8.41 -29.05
N THR A 433 14.74 7.28 -29.72
CA THR A 433 13.98 7.26 -30.97
C THR A 433 12.49 7.27 -30.70
N HIS A 434 11.76 8.13 -31.40
CA HIS A 434 10.31 8.26 -31.25
C HIS A 434 9.53 7.22 -32.05
N ASP A 435 8.37 6.85 -31.52
CA ASP A 435 7.27 6.24 -32.26
C ASP A 435 6.21 7.31 -32.57
N ASP A 436 5.58 7.25 -33.75
CA ASP A 436 4.61 8.27 -34.19
C ASP A 436 3.23 8.05 -33.56
N ARG A 437 3.20 8.14 -32.22
CA ARG A 437 2.08 7.74 -31.38
C ARG A 437 1.94 8.69 -30.19
N MET A 438 0.71 9.15 -29.96
CA MET A 438 0.26 9.77 -28.73
C MET A 438 -1.10 9.17 -28.37
N ASP A 439 -1.11 8.21 -27.44
CA ASP A 439 -2.34 7.59 -26.96
C ASP A 439 -3.17 8.58 -26.14
N SER A 440 -4.48 8.35 -26.08
CA SER A 440 -5.42 9.23 -25.36
C SER A 440 -5.11 9.34 -23.86
N PHE A 441 -4.74 8.23 -23.21
CA PHE A 441 -4.38 8.17 -21.79
C PHE A 441 -3.23 9.10 -21.41
N PHE A 442 -2.40 9.53 -22.35
CA PHE A 442 -1.39 10.53 -22.03
C PHE A 442 -2.03 11.84 -21.54
N LEU A 443 -3.12 12.26 -22.18
CA LEU A 443 -3.87 13.46 -21.80
C LEU A 443 -4.87 13.17 -20.67
N SER A 444 -5.56 12.03 -20.69
CA SER A 444 -6.58 11.71 -19.70
C SER A 444 -6.02 11.18 -18.37
N GLU A 445 -4.79 10.64 -18.34
CA GLU A 445 -4.20 10.05 -17.15
C GLU A 445 -2.86 10.66 -16.79
N THR A 446 -1.82 10.53 -17.64
CA THR A 446 -0.44 10.91 -17.28
C THR A 446 -0.35 12.38 -16.89
N LEU A 447 -0.88 13.27 -17.73
CA LEU A 447 -0.88 14.70 -17.44
C LEU A 447 -1.91 15.09 -16.36
N LYS A 448 -3.00 14.33 -16.21
CA LYS A 448 -3.99 14.52 -15.13
C LYS A 448 -3.33 14.27 -13.77
N TYR A 449 -2.70 13.12 -13.56
CA TYR A 449 -2.02 12.81 -12.29
C TYR A 449 -0.84 13.74 -12.01
N LEU A 450 -0.06 14.14 -13.03
CA LEU A 450 0.97 15.18 -12.87
C LEU A 450 0.37 16.51 -12.40
N TYR A 451 -0.74 16.94 -13.00
CA TYR A 451 -1.39 18.20 -12.63
C TYR A 451 -1.90 18.13 -11.19
N LEU A 452 -2.53 17.02 -10.81
CA LEU A 452 -3.04 16.78 -9.46
C LEU A 452 -1.94 16.70 -8.41
N LEU A 453 -0.79 16.09 -8.73
CA LEU A 453 0.38 16.02 -7.85
C LEU A 453 0.86 17.42 -7.42
N PHE A 454 0.82 18.37 -8.34
CA PHE A 454 1.26 19.76 -8.10
C PHE A 454 0.12 20.71 -7.74
N SER A 455 -1.12 20.24 -7.66
CA SER A 455 -2.27 21.07 -7.25
C SER A 455 -2.42 21.08 -5.74
N GLU A 456 -3.02 22.15 -5.22
CA GLU A 456 -3.58 22.18 -3.88
C GLU A 456 -5.09 21.90 -3.94
N PRO A 457 -5.69 21.21 -2.94
CA PRO A 457 -7.11 20.88 -2.96
C PRO A 457 -8.04 22.09 -3.12
N GLU A 458 -7.65 23.24 -2.58
CA GLU A 458 -8.45 24.47 -2.65
C GLU A 458 -8.45 25.12 -4.04
N GLU A 459 -7.55 24.70 -4.93
CA GLU A 459 -7.47 25.20 -6.31
C GLU A 459 -8.33 24.39 -7.29
N LEU A 460 -8.82 23.22 -6.88
CA LEU A 460 -9.63 22.33 -7.72
C LEU A 460 -11.11 22.70 -7.66
N LEU A 461 -11.80 22.59 -8.80
CA LEU A 461 -13.24 22.85 -8.89
C LEU A 461 -14.09 21.82 -8.13
N VAL A 462 -13.56 20.61 -7.99
CA VAL A 462 -14.21 19.48 -7.33
C VAL A 462 -13.32 18.95 -6.21
N ASP A 463 -13.94 18.53 -5.11
CA ASP A 463 -13.23 17.85 -4.03
C ASP A 463 -13.02 16.40 -4.43
N LEU A 464 -11.76 16.01 -4.66
CA LEU A 464 -11.42 14.66 -5.11
C LEU A 464 -11.78 13.56 -4.08
N HIS A 465 -12.04 13.90 -2.82
CA HIS A 465 -12.52 12.94 -1.83
C HIS A 465 -13.95 12.47 -2.10
N ASP A 466 -14.73 13.25 -2.86
CA ASP A 466 -16.09 12.90 -3.28
C ASP A 466 -16.12 11.96 -4.50
N TYR A 467 -14.95 11.58 -5.04
CA TYR A 467 -14.82 10.79 -6.25
C TYR A 467 -13.86 9.62 -6.09
N ILE A 468 -14.03 8.62 -6.94
CA ILE A 468 -13.07 7.55 -7.18
C ILE A 468 -12.63 7.61 -8.63
N PHE A 469 -11.33 7.45 -8.87
CA PHE A 469 -10.78 7.31 -10.22
C PHE A 469 -11.08 5.90 -10.74
N THR A 470 -11.55 5.76 -11.98
CA THR A 470 -11.54 4.48 -12.70
C THR A 470 -10.10 4.06 -13.04
N THR A 471 -9.93 2.95 -13.77
CA THR A 471 -8.60 2.55 -14.26
C THR A 471 -8.04 3.49 -15.32
N GLU A 472 -8.91 4.23 -16.03
CA GLU A 472 -8.53 5.27 -17.02
C GLU A 472 -8.58 6.70 -16.39
N ALA A 473 -8.37 6.78 -15.08
CA ALA A 473 -8.41 8.02 -14.31
C ALA A 473 -9.70 8.88 -14.47
N HIS A 474 -10.85 8.28 -14.81
CA HIS A 474 -12.12 9.00 -14.89
C HIS A 474 -12.78 9.14 -13.53
N LEU A 475 -13.38 10.30 -13.27
CA LEU A 475 -14.00 10.61 -11.98
C LEU A 475 -15.43 10.07 -11.89
N LEU A 476 -15.66 9.10 -10.99
CA LEU A 476 -16.99 8.64 -10.62
C LEU A 476 -17.34 9.06 -9.18
N PRO A 477 -18.54 9.60 -8.92
CA PRO A 477 -18.91 10.09 -7.60
C PRO A 477 -19.17 8.95 -6.62
N VAL A 478 -18.55 8.99 -5.43
CA VAL A 478 -18.73 7.94 -4.40
C VAL A 478 -20.14 7.92 -3.81
N GLN A 479 -20.93 8.98 -4.03
CA GLN A 479 -22.33 9.08 -3.61
C GLN A 479 -23.25 8.11 -4.35
N LEU A 480 -22.79 7.49 -5.46
CA LEU A 480 -23.54 6.47 -6.19
C LEU A 480 -23.92 5.26 -5.29
N ALA A 481 -23.13 4.98 -4.25
CA ALA A 481 -23.46 3.98 -3.23
C ALA A 481 -24.82 4.19 -2.55
N ARG A 482 -25.32 5.43 -2.47
CA ARG A 482 -26.56 5.77 -1.74
C ARG A 482 -27.82 5.71 -2.59
N GLN A 483 -27.69 5.59 -3.91
CA GLN A 483 -28.83 5.47 -4.81
C GLN A 483 -29.30 4.02 -4.81
N ASN A 484 -30.37 3.71 -4.06
CA ASN A 484 -30.96 2.36 -4.00
C ASN A 484 -31.68 2.00 -5.32
N VAL A 485 -30.93 1.70 -6.38
CA VAL A 485 -31.50 1.28 -7.67
C VAL A 485 -31.60 -0.25 -7.77
N THR A 486 -30.84 -1.01 -6.96
CA THR A 486 -30.88 -2.49 -7.01
C THR A 486 -31.12 -3.11 -5.65
N PHE A 487 -32.38 -3.47 -5.36
CA PHE A 487 -32.69 -4.44 -4.32
C PHE A 487 -32.50 -5.83 -4.93
N PHE A 488 -31.30 -6.41 -4.81
CA PHE A 488 -31.07 -7.79 -5.23
C PHE A 488 -31.66 -8.75 -4.19
N PRO A 489 -32.65 -9.58 -4.53
CA PRO A 489 -32.92 -10.77 -3.73
C PRO A 489 -31.67 -11.65 -3.87
N ARG A 490 -31.07 -12.07 -2.75
CA ARG A 490 -30.11 -13.18 -2.73
C ARG A 490 -30.79 -14.41 -3.34
N GLN A 491 -30.68 -14.62 -4.66
CA GLN A 491 -31.09 -15.86 -5.27
C GLN A 491 -30.07 -16.91 -4.84
N HIS A 492 -30.57 -17.88 -4.06
CA HIS A 492 -29.87 -19.12 -3.78
C HIS A 492 -29.57 -19.83 -5.10
N LEU A 493 -28.39 -19.61 -5.69
CA LEU A 493 -27.66 -20.77 -6.20
C LEU A 493 -27.43 -21.66 -4.98
N GLU A 494 -27.80 -22.93 -5.07
CA GLU A 494 -27.52 -23.93 -4.04
C GLU A 494 -26.00 -24.07 -3.88
N VAL A 495 -25.44 -23.17 -3.10
CA VAL A 495 -24.09 -23.27 -2.55
C VAL A 495 -24.18 -24.33 -1.48
N HIS A 496 -23.50 -25.45 -1.67
CA HIS A 496 -23.08 -26.29 -0.55
C HIS A 496 -22.09 -25.48 0.28
N THR A 497 -22.61 -24.59 1.12
CA THR A 497 -21.85 -23.87 2.14
C THR A 497 -21.56 -24.85 3.26
N HIS A 498 -20.29 -25.20 3.44
CA HIS A 498 -19.81 -25.39 4.81
C HIS A 498 -19.97 -24.03 5.50
N SER A 499 -20.79 -24.04 6.55
CA SER A 499 -21.24 -22.90 7.33
C SER A 499 -20.08 -22.01 7.81
N GLU A 500 -19.94 -20.84 7.20
CA GLU A 500 -19.38 -19.64 7.86
C GLU A 500 -20.51 -18.60 7.83
N GLU A 501 -21.15 -18.38 8.98
CA GLU A 501 -22.20 -17.36 9.13
C GLU A 501 -21.59 -15.95 9.00
N PRO A 502 -22.27 -15.01 8.32
CA PRO A 502 -21.82 -13.63 8.22
C PRO A 502 -22.14 -12.90 9.54
N SER A 503 -21.12 -12.67 10.36
CA SER A 503 -21.22 -11.81 11.55
C SER A 503 -21.38 -10.36 11.13
N LEU A 504 -22.59 -9.81 11.30
CA LEU A 504 -22.87 -8.37 11.25
C LEU A 504 -22.02 -7.63 12.30
N SER A 505 -21.19 -6.69 11.86
CA SER A 505 -20.60 -5.68 12.74
C SER A 505 -20.38 -4.36 12.00
N CYS A 506 -21.04 -3.31 12.46
CA CYS A 506 -20.83 -1.93 12.00
C CYS A 506 -19.40 -1.46 12.32
N PRO A 507 -18.78 -0.63 11.46
CA PRO A 507 -17.46 -0.07 11.71
C PRO A 507 -17.47 0.94 12.86
N SER A 508 -16.40 0.91 13.64
CA SER A 508 -16.05 1.89 14.66
C SER A 508 -16.03 3.30 14.07
N SER A 509 -16.95 4.15 14.51
CA SER A 509 -17.02 5.56 14.18
C SER A 509 -15.89 6.35 14.84
N HIS A 510 -14.73 6.44 14.17
CA HIS A 510 -13.79 7.55 14.36
C HIS A 510 -13.12 7.89 13.03
N LEU A 511 -13.96 8.25 12.04
CA LEU A 511 -13.67 9.11 10.88
C LEU A 511 -14.97 9.36 10.09
N VAL A 512 -16.08 9.59 10.82
CA VAL A 512 -17.33 10.04 10.19
C VAL A 512 -17.26 11.56 10.08
N VAL A 513 -17.02 12.01 8.84
CA VAL A 513 -17.20 13.40 8.40
C VAL A 513 -18.63 13.81 8.74
N ASN A 514 -18.78 14.94 9.42
CA ASN A 514 -20.05 15.47 9.88
C ASN A 514 -20.85 16.05 8.69
N PHE A 515 -21.79 15.27 8.13
CA PHE A 515 -22.72 15.72 7.09
C PHE A 515 -24.13 15.90 7.67
N SER A 516 -24.35 16.96 8.46
CA SER A 516 -25.67 17.24 9.05
C SER A 516 -26.27 18.60 8.69
N SER A 517 -25.86 19.26 7.60
CA SER A 517 -26.39 20.61 7.32
C SER A 517 -26.64 20.97 5.85
N ILE A 518 -26.99 20.03 4.97
CA ILE A 518 -27.46 20.35 3.59
C ILE A 518 -28.45 19.27 3.11
N TRP A 519 -29.64 19.16 3.70
CA TRP A 519 -30.58 18.05 3.40
C TRP A 519 -32.05 18.45 3.19
N ASP A 520 -32.34 19.68 2.76
CA ASP A 520 -33.74 20.09 2.50
C ASP A 520 -34.11 20.35 1.02
N GLU A 521 -33.22 20.15 0.04
CA GLU A 521 -33.51 20.55 -1.36
C GLU A 521 -33.46 19.44 -2.43
N PHE A 522 -33.30 18.16 -2.07
CA PHE A 522 -33.18 17.06 -3.04
C PHE A 522 -34.41 16.15 -3.22
N ILE A 523 -35.60 16.55 -2.77
CA ILE A 523 -36.83 15.76 -2.96
C ILE A 523 -37.99 16.65 -3.42
N ASP A 524 -38.28 16.66 -4.72
CA ASP A 524 -39.62 16.92 -5.25
C ASP A 524 -40.13 15.63 -5.92
N ILE A 525 -40.52 14.68 -5.09
CA ILE A 525 -41.33 13.53 -5.51
C ILE A 525 -42.60 13.58 -4.66
N SER A 526 -43.70 13.94 -5.30
CA SER A 526 -45.03 14.00 -4.69
C SER A 526 -45.40 12.62 -4.08
N PRO A 527 -45.90 12.55 -2.83
CA PRO A 527 -46.19 11.27 -2.21
C PRO A 527 -47.56 10.74 -2.65
N LEU A 528 -47.57 9.53 -3.22
CA LEU A 528 -48.77 8.69 -3.30
C LEU A 528 -48.94 7.93 -1.99
N ASP A 529 -50.07 8.18 -1.35
CA ASP A 529 -50.62 7.48 -0.19
C ASP A 529 -50.58 5.96 -0.33
N SER A 530 -50.04 5.25 0.65
CA SER A 530 -50.79 4.21 1.40
C SER A 530 -49.94 3.54 2.49
N ARG A 531 -50.30 3.90 3.73
CA ARG A 531 -50.44 3.07 4.94
C ARG A 531 -49.96 1.61 4.84
N ASP A 532 -48.81 1.35 5.47
CA ASP A 532 -48.70 0.39 6.59
C ASP A 532 -47.31 0.47 7.21
N ALA A 533 -47.17 1.33 8.23
CA ALA A 533 -45.98 1.46 9.04
C ALA A 533 -46.21 0.76 10.39
N SER A 534 -45.74 -0.48 10.53
CA SER A 534 -45.45 -1.05 11.85
C SER A 534 -44.46 -2.21 11.76
N ALA A 535 -43.17 -1.89 11.91
CA ALA A 535 -42.12 -2.67 12.58
C ALA A 535 -40.73 -2.37 12.00
N VAL A 536 -40.11 -1.28 12.46
CA VAL A 536 -38.64 -1.09 12.37
C VAL A 536 -38.16 -0.73 13.78
N PRO A 537 -37.16 -1.42 14.37
CA PRO A 537 -36.65 -1.08 15.68
C PRO A 537 -35.82 0.22 15.60
N GLN A 538 -36.21 1.24 16.36
CA GLN A 538 -35.42 2.47 16.52
C GLN A 538 -34.13 2.19 17.32
N CYS A 539 -32.97 2.43 16.71
CA CYS A 539 -31.71 2.55 17.44
C CYS A 539 -31.71 3.86 18.24
N ARG A 540 -31.59 3.77 19.56
CA ARG A 540 -31.45 4.93 20.46
C ARG A 540 -30.06 5.56 20.30
N HIS A 541 -30.02 6.88 20.11
CA HIS A 541 -28.80 7.68 20.20
C HIS A 541 -28.15 7.56 21.59
N ARG A 542 -26.83 7.37 21.62
CA ARG A 542 -25.99 7.47 22.83
C ARG A 542 -25.35 8.86 22.85
N PRO A 543 -25.25 9.56 24.00
CA PRO A 543 -24.64 10.88 24.05
C PRO A 543 -23.13 10.80 23.81
N GLU A 544 -22.57 11.81 23.16
CA GLU A 544 -21.13 11.96 22.87
C GLU A 544 -20.28 11.88 24.15
N MET A 545 -19.17 11.13 24.09
CA MET A 545 -18.23 10.93 25.19
C MET A 545 -17.08 11.94 25.14
N SER A 546 -16.79 12.61 26.26
CA SER A 546 -15.66 13.53 26.37
C SER A 546 -14.29 12.82 26.40
N GLN A 547 -13.23 13.51 25.96
CA GLN A 547 -11.84 13.01 25.95
C GLN A 547 -11.36 12.46 27.31
N THR A 548 -11.95 12.94 28.41
CA THR A 548 -11.65 12.48 29.78
C THR A 548 -12.11 11.02 30.00
N ALA A 549 -13.20 10.58 29.36
CA ALA A 549 -13.71 9.21 29.45
C ALA A 549 -12.92 8.22 28.58
N GLN A 550 -12.21 8.70 27.55
CA GLN A 550 -11.32 7.89 26.71
C GLN A 550 -10.02 7.52 27.47
N GLN A 551 -9.50 8.44 28.28
CA GLN A 551 -8.39 8.17 29.21
C GLN A 551 -8.79 7.25 30.38
N GLN A 552 -10.02 7.36 30.89
CA GLN A 552 -10.51 6.46 31.94
C GLN A 552 -10.73 5.02 31.44
N ARG A 553 -11.08 4.81 30.17
CA ARG A 553 -11.19 3.45 29.59
C ARG A 553 -9.83 2.78 29.34
N LEU A 554 -8.78 3.54 29.06
CA LEU A 554 -7.41 3.01 28.99
C LEU A 554 -6.92 2.47 30.36
N GLN A 555 -7.49 2.96 31.47
CA GLN A 555 -7.22 2.46 32.83
C GLN A 555 -8.12 1.26 33.25
N GLN A 556 -9.05 0.84 32.40
CA GLN A 556 -9.98 -0.29 32.64
C GLN A 556 -9.74 -1.45 31.66
N ARG A 557 -8.53 -1.61 31.12
CA ARG A 557 -8.18 -2.74 30.26
C ARG A 557 -7.85 -3.96 31.10
N SER A 558 -8.17 -5.14 30.58
CA SER A 558 -7.90 -6.40 31.26
C SER A 558 -6.40 -6.68 31.38
N VAL A 559 -5.60 -6.35 30.35
CA VAL A 559 -4.13 -6.50 30.31
C VAL A 559 -3.46 -5.50 29.33
N LEU A 560 -2.29 -4.95 29.69
CA LEU A 560 -1.47 -4.07 28.82
C LEU A 560 -0.42 -4.85 28.01
N ALA A 561 0.03 -4.30 26.87
CA ALA A 561 1.07 -4.92 26.03
C ALA A 561 2.42 -5.06 26.77
N SER A 562 2.72 -4.13 27.67
CA SER A 562 3.89 -4.19 28.55
C SER A 562 3.82 -5.30 29.61
N GLU A 563 2.64 -5.86 29.86
CA GLU A 563 2.37 -6.85 30.90
C GLU A 563 2.23 -8.28 30.34
N ILE A 564 2.26 -8.44 29.01
CA ILE A 564 2.16 -9.74 28.36
C ILE A 564 3.49 -10.48 28.37
N ASN A 565 3.50 -11.63 29.04
CA ASN A 565 4.53 -12.65 28.87
C ASN A 565 4.10 -13.67 27.81
N TRP A 566 4.83 -13.69 26.69
CA TRP A 566 4.63 -14.59 25.54
C TRP A 566 4.95 -16.07 25.82
N GLU A 567 5.47 -16.38 27.00
CA GLU A 567 5.79 -17.73 27.48
C GLU A 567 4.78 -18.23 28.52
N ASN A 568 3.92 -17.36 29.05
CA ASN A 568 2.90 -17.73 30.04
C ASN A 568 1.66 -18.31 29.33
N PRO A 569 1.29 -19.58 29.58
CA PRO A 569 0.14 -20.22 28.93
C PRO A 569 -1.19 -19.52 29.20
N GLU A 570 -1.38 -18.92 30.38
CA GLU A 570 -2.60 -18.15 30.71
C GLU A 570 -2.72 -16.88 29.87
N HIS A 571 -1.58 -16.21 29.58
CA HIS A 571 -1.57 -15.01 28.75
C HIS A 571 -1.76 -15.36 27.27
N VAL A 572 -1.20 -16.48 26.82
CA VAL A 572 -1.43 -16.98 25.46
C VAL A 572 -2.90 -17.38 25.27
N ILE A 573 -3.54 -17.96 26.29
CA ILE A 573 -4.98 -18.25 26.29
C ILE A 573 -5.78 -16.94 26.25
N LEU A 574 -5.45 -15.95 27.09
CA LEU A 574 -6.12 -14.65 27.08
C LEU A 574 -6.01 -13.93 25.72
N LEU A 575 -4.82 -13.95 25.11
CA LEU A 575 -4.59 -13.41 23.77
C LEU A 575 -5.41 -14.17 22.72
N ALA A 576 -5.50 -15.50 22.82
CA ALA A 576 -6.35 -16.30 21.95
C ALA A 576 -7.85 -15.95 22.15
N GLU A 577 -8.30 -15.69 23.37
CA GLU A 577 -9.66 -15.21 23.64
C GLU A 577 -9.91 -13.81 23.05
N MET A 578 -8.88 -13.00 22.86
CA MET A 578 -8.90 -11.71 22.15
C MET A 578 -8.74 -11.84 20.63
N GLY A 579 -8.67 -13.07 20.11
CA GLY A 579 -8.50 -13.35 18.68
C GLY A 579 -7.07 -13.19 18.18
N ILE A 580 -6.10 -13.11 19.09
CA ILE A 580 -4.68 -12.97 18.76
C ILE A 580 -4.04 -14.35 18.67
N THR A 581 -3.46 -14.65 17.51
CA THR A 581 -2.66 -15.84 17.27
C THR A 581 -1.17 -15.48 17.40
N VAL A 582 -0.46 -16.26 18.23
CA VAL A 582 0.97 -16.09 18.46
C VAL A 582 1.71 -17.30 17.87
N VAL A 583 2.52 -17.09 16.84
CA VAL A 583 3.32 -18.13 16.19
C VAL A 583 4.80 -17.87 16.46
N LYS A 584 5.47 -18.80 17.16
CA LYS A 584 6.91 -18.74 17.42
C LYS A 584 7.66 -19.49 16.31
N ARG A 585 8.59 -18.83 15.62
CA ARG A 585 9.50 -19.46 14.65
C ARG A 585 10.90 -18.87 14.77
N ASP A 586 11.89 -19.70 15.07
CA ASP A 586 13.31 -19.34 15.10
C ASP A 586 13.62 -18.08 15.93
N GLY A 587 13.04 -17.99 17.13
CA GLY A 587 13.24 -16.85 18.04
C GLY A 587 12.44 -15.59 17.69
N THR A 588 11.65 -15.62 16.62
CA THR A 588 10.74 -14.53 16.22
C THR A 588 9.32 -14.88 16.62
N ILE A 589 8.62 -13.92 17.25
CA ILE A 589 7.22 -14.04 17.62
C ILE A 589 6.39 -13.30 16.56
N LEU A 590 5.68 -14.06 15.73
CA LEU A 590 4.71 -13.50 14.80
C LEU A 590 3.36 -13.42 15.51
N ILE A 591 2.82 -12.20 15.61
CA ILE A 591 1.55 -11.94 16.25
C ILE A 591 0.60 -11.47 15.15
N SER A 592 -0.52 -12.17 14.99
CA SER A 592 -1.61 -11.75 14.12
C SER A 592 -2.90 -11.70 14.91
N GLN A 593 -3.78 -10.76 14.59
CA GLN A 593 -5.12 -10.72 15.17
C GLN A 593 -6.13 -11.07 14.10
N ASP A 594 -7.08 -11.91 14.51
CA ASP A 594 -8.21 -12.35 13.74
C ASP A 594 -9.44 -12.18 14.64
N ALA A 595 -10.20 -11.11 14.39
CA ALA A 595 -11.38 -10.78 15.18
C ALA A 595 -12.43 -11.91 15.19
N ALA A 596 -12.45 -12.78 14.17
CA ALA A 596 -13.34 -13.93 14.09
C ALA A 596 -12.96 -15.05 15.06
N LYS A 597 -11.70 -15.09 15.53
CA LYS A 597 -11.22 -16.07 16.52
C LYS A 597 -11.37 -15.59 17.96
N ALA A 598 -11.74 -14.34 18.17
CA ALA A 598 -11.99 -13.80 19.50
C ALA A 598 -13.28 -14.38 20.10
N LYS A 599 -13.30 -14.55 21.42
CA LYS A 599 -14.42 -15.11 22.18
C LYS A 599 -15.69 -14.25 22.08
N HIS A 600 -15.55 -12.93 21.95
CA HIS A 600 -16.62 -12.00 21.62
C HIS A 600 -16.08 -10.64 21.16
N MET A 601 -16.90 -9.83 20.49
CA MET A 601 -16.55 -8.51 19.94
C MET A 601 -15.81 -7.57 20.92
N GLY A 602 -16.16 -7.58 22.21
CA GLY A 602 -15.48 -6.75 23.22
C GLY A 602 -13.98 -7.08 23.36
N LEU A 603 -13.61 -8.36 23.33
CA LEU A 603 -12.23 -8.82 23.42
C LEU A 603 -11.49 -8.70 22.08
N ALA A 604 -12.20 -8.79 20.95
CA ALA A 604 -11.64 -8.51 19.63
C ALA A 604 -11.16 -7.05 19.51
N ALA A 605 -11.98 -6.10 19.98
CA ALA A 605 -11.61 -4.69 20.05
C ALA A 605 -10.43 -4.46 21.01
N GLU A 606 -10.40 -5.17 22.14
CA GLU A 606 -9.28 -5.13 23.08
C GLU A 606 -7.99 -5.69 22.45
N GLY A 607 -8.09 -6.75 21.64
CA GLY A 607 -7.00 -7.35 20.87
C GLY A 607 -6.43 -6.47 19.77
N MET A 608 -7.28 -5.69 19.09
CA MET A 608 -6.84 -4.68 18.12
C MET A 608 -6.09 -3.53 18.78
N LEU A 609 -6.61 -3.01 19.90
CA LEU A 609 -5.92 -1.98 20.69
C LEU A 609 -4.59 -2.50 21.26
N PHE A 610 -4.53 -3.79 21.59
CA PHE A 610 -3.33 -4.46 22.07
C PHE A 610 -2.24 -4.54 20.99
N LEU A 611 -2.59 -4.89 19.74
CA LEU A 611 -1.65 -4.84 18.61
C LEU A 611 -1.18 -3.43 18.28
N GLN A 612 -2.05 -2.42 18.40
CA GLN A 612 -1.67 -1.02 18.21
C GLN A 612 -0.67 -0.54 19.27
N GLU A 613 -0.84 -0.97 20.52
CA GLU A 613 0.09 -0.68 21.61
C GLU A 613 1.47 -1.32 21.36
N ILE A 614 1.51 -2.58 20.91
CA ILE A 614 2.73 -3.25 20.45
C ILE A 614 3.38 -2.46 19.32
N ALA A 615 2.64 -2.13 18.26
CA ALA A 615 3.16 -1.41 17.11
C ALA A 615 3.68 -0.01 17.46
N GLN A 616 3.03 0.70 18.38
CA GLN A 616 3.48 2.01 18.88
C GLN A 616 4.75 1.89 19.73
N THR A 617 4.86 0.83 20.54
CA THR A 617 6.06 0.53 21.34
C THR A 617 7.30 0.31 20.45
N PHE A 618 7.12 -0.25 19.26
CA PHE A 618 8.22 -0.51 18.30
C PHE A 618 8.51 0.63 17.30
N ARG A 619 7.71 1.71 17.27
CA ARG A 619 7.81 2.80 16.26
C ARG A 619 8.65 4.03 16.63
N GLN A 620 9.20 4.15 17.85
CA GLN A 620 10.02 5.32 18.21
C GLN A 620 11.52 5.12 17.89
N PRO A 621 12.14 5.97 17.02
CA PRO A 621 13.56 5.85 16.66
C PRO A 621 14.52 6.15 17.82
N SER A 622 14.08 6.94 18.82
CA SER A 622 14.84 7.21 20.05
C SER A 622 14.85 6.02 21.03
N ALA A 623 13.98 5.02 20.85
CA ALA A 623 13.90 3.87 21.75
C ALA A 623 15.00 2.83 21.52
N ARG A 624 15.68 2.82 20.35
CA ARG A 624 16.81 1.89 20.13
C ARG A 624 18.03 2.20 21.00
N GLU A 625 18.17 3.43 21.49
CA GLU A 625 19.22 3.84 22.44
C GLU A 625 18.71 4.05 23.88
N LEU A 626 17.39 4.03 24.10
CA LEU A 626 16.80 4.33 25.42
C LEU A 626 16.52 3.11 26.30
N PHE A 627 16.66 1.88 25.79
CA PHE A 627 16.27 0.73 26.61
C PHE A 627 17.30 0.30 27.64
N PHE A 628 18.62 0.38 27.42
CA PHE A 628 19.60 0.17 28.49
C PHE A 628 20.91 0.94 28.22
N PRO A 629 21.44 1.71 29.20
CA PRO A 629 22.78 2.26 29.06
C PRO A 629 23.75 1.11 28.81
N PRO A 630 24.75 1.25 27.92
CA PRO A 630 25.78 0.22 27.75
C PRO A 630 26.36 -0.11 29.12
N ALA A 631 26.61 -1.37 29.42
CA ALA A 631 27.30 -1.78 30.65
C ALA A 631 28.72 -2.25 30.30
N ALA A 632 29.60 -2.20 31.30
CA ALA A 632 30.97 -2.65 31.13
C ALA A 632 31.47 -3.39 32.37
N VAL A 633 32.40 -4.31 32.10
CA VAL A 633 33.18 -5.04 33.08
C VAL A 633 34.62 -4.55 32.98
N ARG A 634 35.10 -3.83 34.00
CA ARG A 634 36.50 -3.42 34.11
C ARG A 634 37.26 -4.42 34.97
N ILE A 635 38.37 -4.93 34.45
CA ILE A 635 39.26 -5.87 35.14
C ILE A 635 40.57 -5.17 35.48
N THR A 636 41.00 -5.27 36.74
CA THR A 636 42.22 -4.62 37.25
C THR A 636 43.06 -5.57 38.11
N SER A 637 44.39 -5.55 37.95
CA SER A 637 45.36 -6.25 38.82
C SER A 637 46.54 -5.33 39.11
N GLU A 638 46.88 -5.17 40.39
CA GLU A 638 47.97 -4.28 40.82
C GLU A 638 49.34 -4.94 40.59
N GLN A 639 49.43 -6.27 40.70
CA GLN A 639 50.68 -7.02 40.49
C GLN A 639 51.12 -7.09 39.02
N THR A 640 50.17 -7.12 38.10
CA THR A 640 50.47 -7.24 36.65
C THR A 640 50.29 -5.93 35.88
N GLY A 641 49.72 -4.91 36.52
CA GLY A 641 49.38 -3.64 35.86
C GLY A 641 48.24 -3.75 34.83
N LEU A 642 47.46 -4.83 34.88
CA LEU A 642 46.34 -5.07 33.96
C LEU A 642 45.20 -4.08 34.25
N ASP A 643 44.72 -3.41 33.22
CA ASP A 643 43.52 -2.56 33.25
C ASP A 643 42.80 -2.62 31.88
N ARG A 644 41.64 -3.28 31.85
CA ARG A 644 40.85 -3.46 30.63
C ARG A 644 39.37 -3.27 30.90
N ILE A 645 38.67 -2.68 29.92
CA ILE A 645 37.23 -2.48 29.93
C ILE A 645 36.61 -3.37 28.85
N LEU A 646 35.71 -4.25 29.26
CA LEU A 646 34.98 -5.18 28.41
C LEU A 646 33.54 -4.70 28.29
N LYS A 647 33.04 -4.54 27.06
CA LYS A 647 31.63 -4.19 26.84
C LYS A 647 30.75 -5.39 27.18
N ALA A 648 29.63 -5.13 27.84
CA ALA A 648 28.72 -6.17 28.32
C ALA A 648 27.26 -5.77 28.08
N ALA A 649 26.40 -6.76 27.89
CA ALA A 649 24.96 -6.54 27.81
C ALA A 649 24.31 -6.74 29.20
N PRO A 650 23.52 -5.79 29.71
CA PRO A 650 22.88 -5.93 31.02
C PRO A 650 21.66 -6.88 30.98
N ALA A 651 21.38 -7.53 32.11
CA ALA A 651 20.16 -8.30 32.31
C ALA A 651 18.93 -7.41 32.44
N GLN A 652 17.77 -7.89 32.00
CA GLN A 652 16.47 -7.22 32.19
C GLN A 652 15.82 -7.54 33.54
N PHE A 653 16.47 -8.38 34.35
CA PHE A 653 16.09 -8.73 35.71
C PHE A 653 17.23 -8.38 36.68
N GLY A 654 16.97 -8.37 37.98
CA GLY A 654 17.99 -7.99 38.96
C GLY A 654 18.17 -6.48 39.06
N LYS A 655 19.12 -6.07 39.91
CA LYS A 655 19.41 -4.65 40.12
C LYS A 655 20.12 -4.05 38.91
N GLN A 656 19.61 -2.92 38.41
CA GLN A 656 20.15 -2.25 37.23
C GLN A 656 21.36 -1.37 37.57
N LEU A 657 22.46 -1.54 36.83
CA LEU A 657 23.65 -0.71 36.96
C LEU A 657 23.43 0.60 36.19
N GLY A 658 23.48 1.76 36.88
CA GLY A 658 23.34 3.09 36.27
C GLY A 658 22.10 3.91 36.66
N LYS A 659 21.03 3.29 37.18
CA LYS A 659 19.88 4.02 37.78
C LYS A 659 19.93 4.07 39.31
N ASP A 660 20.38 3.00 39.98
CA ASP A 660 20.29 2.84 41.44
C ASP A 660 21.62 2.52 42.17
N LEU A 661 22.75 2.40 41.45
CA LEU A 661 24.08 2.11 42.02
C LEU A 661 25.19 2.62 41.07
N THR A 662 26.23 3.23 41.63
CA THR A 662 27.29 3.90 40.89
C THR A 662 28.44 3.00 40.41
N THR A 663 28.51 1.73 40.80
CA THR A 663 29.41 0.65 40.29
C THR A 663 29.46 -0.46 41.35
N LEU A 664 29.69 -1.73 40.96
CA LEU A 664 29.89 -2.85 41.88
C LEU A 664 31.29 -3.43 41.69
N LYS A 665 32.10 -3.48 42.75
CA LYS A 665 33.48 -3.99 42.74
C LYS A 665 33.57 -5.24 43.62
N GLY A 666 34.16 -6.32 43.10
CA GLY A 666 34.27 -7.60 43.80
C GLY A 666 35.31 -8.55 43.20
N LYS A 667 35.57 -9.66 43.89
CA LYS A 667 36.38 -10.78 43.38
C LYS A 667 35.51 -11.73 42.56
N LEU A 668 36.09 -12.38 41.55
CA LEU A 668 35.38 -13.40 40.77
C LEU A 668 35.46 -14.77 41.45
N ALA A 669 34.43 -15.59 41.25
CA ALA A 669 34.44 -17.02 41.54
C ALA A 669 33.63 -17.76 40.48
N TYR A 670 34.14 -18.90 40.00
CA TYR A 670 33.40 -19.74 39.05
C TYR A 670 32.33 -20.55 39.74
N ALA A 671 31.14 -20.61 39.16
CA ALA A 671 30.15 -21.59 39.57
C ALA A 671 30.62 -23.02 39.24
N ASP A 672 30.38 -23.95 40.16
CA ASP A 672 30.53 -25.39 39.93
C ASP A 672 29.22 -26.09 40.33
N PRO A 673 28.43 -26.62 39.38
CA PRO A 673 28.72 -26.72 37.95
C PRO A 673 28.67 -25.35 37.22
N PRO A 674 29.46 -25.14 36.15
CA PRO A 674 29.52 -23.87 35.41
C PRO A 674 28.19 -23.38 34.85
N SER A 675 27.24 -24.29 34.63
CA SER A 675 25.91 -23.94 34.13
C SER A 675 25.03 -23.26 35.18
N ALA A 676 25.30 -23.43 36.49
CA ALA A 676 24.50 -22.88 37.59
C ALA A 676 22.99 -23.13 37.48
N CYS A 677 22.57 -24.20 36.80
CA CYS A 677 21.15 -24.56 36.63
C CYS A 677 20.56 -25.22 37.88
N THR A 678 21.38 -25.60 38.84
CA THR A 678 20.99 -26.13 40.15
C THR A 678 21.69 -25.33 41.24
N ALA A 679 21.02 -25.13 42.38
CA ALA A 679 21.65 -24.51 43.55
C ALA A 679 22.68 -25.44 44.23
N ASP A 680 22.53 -26.74 44.05
CA ASP A 680 23.44 -27.76 44.58
C ASP A 680 24.84 -27.62 43.97
N GLY A 681 25.87 -27.48 44.83
CA GLY A 681 27.29 -27.39 44.44
C GLY A 681 27.90 -25.99 44.50
N LEU A 682 27.09 -24.93 44.51
CA LEU A 682 27.52 -23.52 44.42
C LEU A 682 28.11 -22.95 45.73
N THR A 683 29.10 -23.60 46.35
CA THR A 683 29.62 -23.20 47.66
C THR A 683 30.74 -22.14 47.61
N ASN A 684 31.45 -22.05 46.49
CA ASN A 684 32.64 -21.22 46.30
C ASN A 684 32.35 -19.77 45.84
N ILE A 685 31.10 -19.44 45.54
CA ILE A 685 30.70 -18.12 45.01
C ILE A 685 30.17 -17.14 46.06
N ARG A 686 30.04 -17.57 47.33
CA ARG A 686 29.53 -16.73 48.42
C ARG A 686 30.40 -15.48 48.60
N GLY A 687 29.78 -14.30 48.53
CA GLY A 687 30.44 -13.00 48.68
C GLY A 687 31.19 -12.50 47.44
N ASN A 688 31.20 -13.29 46.35
CA ASN A 688 31.93 -13.01 45.13
C ASN A 688 30.99 -12.76 43.94
N ILE A 689 31.55 -12.23 42.85
CA ILE A 689 30.87 -12.11 41.55
C ILE A 689 30.94 -13.49 40.89
N ALA A 690 29.79 -14.12 40.69
CA ALA A 690 29.70 -15.45 40.12
C ALA A 690 29.89 -15.41 38.60
N VAL A 691 30.85 -16.18 38.07
CA VAL A 691 31.01 -16.39 36.63
C VAL A 691 30.35 -17.71 36.25
N VAL A 692 29.39 -17.63 35.33
CA VAL A 692 28.60 -18.78 34.86
C VAL A 692 28.65 -18.88 33.34
N SER A 693 28.49 -20.09 32.82
CA SER A 693 28.37 -20.36 31.39
C SER A 693 26.92 -20.47 30.96
N ARG A 694 26.68 -20.21 29.67
CA ARG A 694 25.40 -20.52 29.03
C ARG A 694 25.07 -22.01 29.20
N GLY A 695 23.81 -22.32 29.46
CA GLY A 695 23.32 -23.68 29.69
C GLY A 695 21.86 -23.82 29.29
N SER A 696 21.21 -24.93 29.62
CA SER A 696 19.83 -25.24 29.22
C SER A 696 18.73 -24.56 30.03
N CYS A 697 19.06 -24.01 31.22
CA CYS A 697 18.12 -23.28 32.08
C CYS A 697 18.12 -21.76 31.81
N MET A 698 17.07 -21.08 32.27
CA MET A 698 16.86 -19.64 32.05
C MET A 698 17.90 -18.79 32.78
N PHE A 699 18.26 -17.62 32.25
CA PHE A 699 19.24 -16.73 32.89
C PHE A 699 18.79 -16.21 34.26
N VAL A 700 17.50 -15.92 34.43
CA VAL A 700 16.93 -15.52 35.73
C VAL A 700 17.00 -16.66 36.75
N GLU A 701 16.91 -17.91 36.30
CA GLU A 701 17.03 -19.09 37.16
C GLU A 701 18.47 -19.28 37.65
N LYS A 702 19.46 -19.12 36.77
CA LYS A 702 20.89 -19.05 37.15
C LYS A 702 21.12 -17.95 38.18
N ALA A 703 20.55 -16.77 37.95
CA ALA A 703 20.67 -15.64 38.86
C ALA A 703 20.09 -15.93 40.25
N ARG A 704 18.92 -16.59 40.33
CA ARG A 704 18.33 -17.05 41.60
C ARG A 704 19.21 -18.09 42.30
N ASN A 705 19.77 -19.04 41.56
CA ASN A 705 20.61 -20.09 42.12
C ASN A 705 21.92 -19.51 42.70
N VAL A 706 22.58 -18.61 41.96
CA VAL A 706 23.81 -17.97 42.45
C VAL A 706 23.55 -16.95 43.57
N GLU A 707 22.42 -16.24 43.54
CA GLU A 707 21.98 -15.37 44.63
C GLU A 707 21.67 -16.17 45.90
N GLY A 708 20.95 -17.29 45.77
CA GLY A 708 20.66 -18.20 46.89
C GLY A 708 21.92 -18.83 47.49
N ALA A 709 22.97 -19.00 46.69
CA ALA A 709 24.31 -19.40 47.14
C ALA A 709 25.13 -18.26 47.77
N GLY A 710 24.65 -17.01 47.69
CA GLY A 710 25.23 -15.84 48.32
C GLY A 710 26.20 -15.05 47.44
N ALA A 711 26.13 -15.19 46.11
CA ALA A 711 26.87 -14.32 45.19
C ALA A 711 26.38 -12.87 45.25
N VAL A 712 27.26 -11.89 45.00
CA VAL A 712 26.91 -10.46 45.04
C VAL A 712 26.54 -9.88 43.67
N ALA A 713 26.90 -10.57 42.59
CA ALA A 713 26.57 -10.26 41.20
C ALA A 713 26.82 -11.49 40.32
N MET A 714 26.33 -11.46 39.08
CA MET A 714 26.51 -12.54 38.10
C MET A 714 27.09 -12.02 36.78
N ILE A 715 28.06 -12.73 36.21
CA ILE A 715 28.54 -12.54 34.84
C ILE A 715 28.33 -13.85 34.08
N VAL A 716 27.57 -13.78 33.00
CA VAL A 716 27.35 -14.90 32.08
C VAL A 716 28.33 -14.78 30.93
N VAL A 717 29.10 -15.84 30.67
CA VAL A 717 29.99 -15.93 29.51
C VAL A 717 29.35 -16.81 28.44
N ASP A 718 29.24 -16.31 27.21
CA ASP A 718 28.76 -17.07 26.07
C ASP A 718 29.76 -18.17 25.70
N ASN A 719 29.25 -19.34 25.33
CA ASN A 719 30.05 -20.48 24.91
C ASN A 719 30.02 -20.70 23.39
N LYS A 720 29.42 -19.76 22.63
CA LYS A 720 29.41 -19.75 21.17
C LYS A 720 30.65 -19.04 20.64
N GLU A 721 31.57 -19.81 20.06
CA GLU A 721 32.84 -19.29 19.55
C GLU A 721 32.68 -18.16 18.53
N GLY A 722 33.49 -17.10 18.68
CA GLY A 722 33.59 -16.00 17.72
C GLY A 722 32.54 -14.89 17.88
N THR A 723 31.65 -15.01 18.86
CA THR A 723 30.72 -13.93 19.20
C THR A 723 31.44 -12.75 19.86
N SER A 724 31.08 -11.53 19.50
CA SER A 724 31.68 -10.31 20.08
C SER A 724 30.69 -9.16 20.07
N PHE A 725 30.89 -8.20 20.99
CA PHE A 725 30.01 -7.03 21.07
C PHE A 725 30.07 -6.13 19.82
N GLN A 726 31.14 -6.19 19.01
CA GLN A 726 31.33 -5.34 17.83
C GLN A 726 30.83 -5.95 16.51
N ALA A 727 30.82 -7.28 16.38
CA ALA A 727 30.40 -7.96 15.15
C ALA A 727 28.88 -8.23 15.10
N ASP A 728 28.24 -8.38 16.26
CA ASP A 728 26.81 -8.65 16.37
C ASP A 728 26.04 -7.32 16.55
N VAL A 729 25.27 -6.91 15.52
CA VAL A 729 24.58 -5.60 15.43
C VAL A 729 23.41 -5.45 16.43
N SER A 730 23.07 -6.50 17.19
CA SER A 730 22.03 -6.50 18.22
C SER A 730 22.57 -6.98 19.56
N ALA A 731 22.47 -6.15 20.61
CA ALA A 731 22.84 -6.55 21.98
C ALA A 731 21.98 -7.73 22.44
N PHE A 732 22.63 -8.80 22.93
CA PHE A 732 21.95 -9.98 23.45
C PHE A 732 21.17 -9.64 24.73
N ALA A 733 19.85 -9.79 24.66
CA ALA A 733 18.96 -9.46 25.77
C ALA A 733 18.77 -10.68 26.70
N MET A 734 19.30 -10.61 27.91
CA MET A 734 18.98 -11.58 28.97
C MET A 734 17.66 -11.17 29.64
N SER A 735 16.54 -11.67 29.11
CA SER A 735 15.22 -11.53 29.71
C SER A 735 14.87 -12.74 30.59
N GLY A 736 13.96 -12.56 31.53
CA GLY A 736 13.47 -13.64 32.39
C GLY A 736 12.28 -13.21 33.22
N ASP A 737 11.36 -14.13 33.44
CA ASP A 737 10.10 -13.91 34.14
C ASP A 737 10.32 -13.80 35.67
N PRO A 738 9.73 -12.82 36.37
CA PRO A 738 9.56 -12.89 37.82
C PRO A 738 8.49 -13.95 38.10
N GLY A 739 8.89 -15.23 38.08
CA GLY A 739 7.97 -16.37 38.23
C GLY A 739 7.09 -16.30 39.47
N SER A 740 5.98 -17.03 39.42
CA SER A 740 4.86 -17.13 40.36
C SER A 740 5.17 -17.51 41.82
N ASN A 741 6.44 -17.57 42.23
CA ASN A 741 6.88 -17.64 43.62
C ASN A 741 7.73 -16.42 43.96
N ASN A 742 7.23 -15.66 44.94
CA ASN A 742 7.50 -14.26 45.25
C ASN A 742 8.94 -13.92 45.75
N THR A 743 9.99 -14.11 44.95
CA THR A 743 11.31 -13.50 45.19
C THR A 743 11.92 -12.97 43.90
N ALA A 744 11.87 -11.65 43.72
CA ALA A 744 12.60 -10.94 42.68
C ALA A 744 14.12 -11.10 42.90
N VAL A 745 14.88 -11.36 41.83
CA VAL A 745 16.35 -11.35 41.88
C VAL A 745 16.80 -9.95 42.24
N THR A 746 17.73 -9.81 43.19
CA THR A 746 18.21 -8.51 43.70
C THR A 746 19.66 -8.21 43.33
N ILE A 747 20.42 -9.20 42.88
CA ILE A 747 21.80 -9.00 42.39
C ILE A 747 21.85 -8.51 40.93
N PRO A 748 22.85 -7.70 40.53
CA PRO A 748 23.04 -7.30 39.14
C PRO A 748 23.63 -8.45 38.30
N ALA A 749 23.25 -8.52 37.03
CA ALA A 749 23.73 -9.53 36.08
C ALA A 749 24.13 -8.93 34.72
N LEU A 750 25.27 -9.37 34.18
CA LEU A 750 25.81 -8.95 32.87
C LEU A 750 26.14 -10.16 31.97
N PHE A 751 26.08 -9.95 30.66
CA PHE A 751 26.46 -10.92 29.63
C PHE A 751 27.71 -10.47 28.89
N LEU A 752 28.67 -11.38 28.76
CA LEU A 752 29.86 -11.23 27.92
C LEU A 752 29.81 -12.26 26.79
N TYR A 753 30.04 -11.79 25.56
CA TYR A 753 30.24 -12.67 24.41
C TYR A 753 31.59 -13.40 24.49
N ASP A 754 31.79 -14.40 23.64
CA ASP A 754 32.95 -15.30 23.72
C ASP A 754 34.30 -14.56 23.68
N VAL A 755 34.45 -13.55 22.82
CA VAL A 755 35.70 -12.78 22.70
C VAL A 755 36.03 -12.02 23.99
N GLU A 756 35.08 -11.27 24.53
CA GLU A 756 35.26 -10.52 25.78
C GLU A 756 35.36 -11.47 27.00
N GLY A 757 34.60 -12.56 26.97
CA GLY A 757 34.62 -13.63 27.98
C GLY A 757 36.00 -14.25 28.12
N LYS A 758 36.64 -14.65 27.01
CA LYS A 758 38.00 -15.21 27.01
C LYS A 758 39.02 -14.28 27.69
N VAL A 759 38.92 -12.97 27.47
CA VAL A 759 39.79 -11.98 28.12
C VAL A 759 39.59 -11.97 29.65
N LEU A 760 38.35 -12.09 30.12
CA LEU A 760 38.03 -12.18 31.55
C LEU A 760 38.59 -13.48 32.16
N LEU A 761 38.37 -14.62 31.49
CA LEU A 761 38.79 -15.94 31.96
C LEU A 761 40.32 -16.05 32.00
N ASP A 762 41.02 -15.55 30.99
CA ASP A 762 42.48 -15.53 30.91
C ASP A 762 43.10 -14.67 32.02
N ALA A 763 42.50 -13.52 32.31
CA ALA A 763 42.95 -12.64 33.40
C ALA A 763 42.81 -13.31 34.76
N PHE A 764 41.69 -14.03 34.99
CA PHE A 764 41.47 -14.73 36.25
C PHE A 764 42.49 -15.84 36.50
N ASN A 765 42.87 -16.58 35.46
CA ASN A 765 43.85 -17.67 35.59
C ASN A 765 45.30 -17.18 35.78
N ARG A 766 45.59 -15.90 35.48
CA ARG A 766 46.95 -15.32 35.52
C ARG A 766 47.18 -14.36 36.68
N CYS A 767 46.12 -13.81 37.27
CA CYS A 767 46.21 -12.76 38.28
C CYS A 767 45.46 -13.19 39.56
N ASP A 768 46.19 -13.61 40.59
CA ASP A 768 45.62 -13.99 41.89
C ASP A 768 44.99 -12.79 42.64
N ASP A 769 45.36 -11.57 42.27
CA ASP A 769 44.87 -10.29 42.81
C ASP A 769 43.80 -9.62 41.93
N LEU A 770 43.21 -10.34 40.96
CA LEU A 770 42.24 -9.77 40.02
C LEU A 770 41.03 -9.20 40.74
N VAL A 771 40.72 -7.93 40.44
CA VAL A 771 39.51 -7.26 40.89
C VAL A 771 38.64 -6.86 39.71
N VAL A 772 37.34 -7.12 39.82
CA VAL A 772 36.36 -6.84 38.76
C VAL A 772 35.38 -5.78 39.22
N THR A 773 35.15 -4.80 38.35
CA THR A 773 34.20 -3.71 38.55
C THR A 773 33.14 -3.73 37.45
N MET A 774 31.88 -3.84 37.83
CA MET A 774 30.71 -3.80 36.94
C MET A 774 30.07 -2.41 37.01
N GLY A 775 29.80 -1.77 35.87
CA GLY A 775 29.27 -0.41 35.83
C GLY A 775 28.71 0.01 34.47
N PRO A 776 28.29 1.28 34.33
CA PRO A 776 27.91 1.83 33.03
C PRO A 776 29.12 1.88 32.08
N GLY A 777 28.86 1.73 30.79
CA GLY A 777 29.82 1.55 29.70
C GLY A 777 30.22 2.84 28.99
N GLN A 778 30.29 3.95 29.74
CA GLN A 778 30.92 5.20 29.30
C GLN A 778 32.36 5.30 29.81
#